data_AF-A0A4W6EYH9-F1
#
_entry.id   AF-A0A4W6EYH9-F1
#
_cell.length_a   1.000
_cell.length_b   1.000
_cell.length_c   1.000
_cell.angle_alpha   90.00
_cell.angle_beta   90.00
_cell.angle_gamma   90.00
#
_symmetry.space_group_name_H-M   'P 1'
#
loop_
_entity.id
_entity.type
_entity.pdbx_description
1 polymer ?
#
loop_
_entity_poly.entity_id
_entity_poly.type
_entity_poly.pdbx_seq_one_letter_code
_entity_poly.pdbx_strand_id
1 'polypeptide(L)'
;MTSWLRTHGSVPLCLLLCCVVVAVCAEAPGAGDGVCSSPSITSCAECLRRGPQCAWCFSEDFQDGSWPGQRCDLPVNLLRKGCGPEFLEQSEVKVEVNATIGSTQVSPRDINITLRPGSEASFIVAVKQLERYPVDLYYLVDVSASMQENLDHLKTVGVALSLRMTEHSSDLWLGFGSFVDKPVSPYINVHPSKINNPCSDYEIRCRPAHGFHHVLSMTGNMTEFTRVIKRQRISGNMDTPEGGLDAMLQAAVCQKAVGWRPQAKRLLLLMTDQPSHLALDSRLAGIVTPHDGLCHLENNIYTGSTRMDHPSVGQLSDKLLDNHIYSIFAVEKQQYQWYEVISNTARLLSEVALSVSVEDKAVSRYWVSVSPLCPDGSTAKDQSCSGVQPDQTVYFNITIGLRSCPDNGEDEDVQVMVRPVGYNESTVIRIHSKCSCSCGPEKRCHDDSQSQCAGTQDGASQGQKPDHGLTDDSNGDSNWKCRADGSDVDCSGRGVCECGRCVCEQNRLGTVYGKYCEIDDFSCPYEGGLMCGGRGVCVLGECVCEDGWTGDSCTCHVSTATCQSASGLVCSGRGRCECGKCVCDDPRYSGDFCERCPACQSTCQSYWYLSCVDCHLSHGLTQKEAGHCNNTCAPLVGYMDDVSGKISLASGICSEPTE
;
A
#
# COMPACT_ATOMS: atom_id res chain seq x y z
N MET A 1 -30.96 75.36 -8.55
CA MET A 1 -31.20 74.59 -9.79
C MET A 1 -29.90 73.86 -10.10
N THR A 2 -29.65 72.73 -9.44
CA THR A 2 -29.97 71.36 -9.92
C THR A 2 -29.13 70.98 -11.16
N SER A 3 -28.37 69.88 -11.22
CA SER A 3 -28.33 68.75 -10.30
C SER A 3 -27.35 67.64 -10.79
N TRP A 4 -26.49 67.13 -9.89
CA TRP A 4 -26.18 65.70 -9.58
C TRP A 4 -25.52 64.80 -10.66
N LEU A 5 -24.60 63.85 -10.40
CA LEU A 5 -24.13 63.08 -9.21
C LEU A 5 -22.60 62.84 -9.31
N ARG A 6 -21.79 63.16 -8.27
CA ARG A 6 -21.28 62.33 -7.13
C ARG A 6 -20.43 61.12 -7.54
N THR A 7 -19.11 60.97 -7.28
CA THR A 7 -18.18 61.18 -6.12
C THR A 7 -18.01 60.01 -5.14
N HIS A 8 -16.72 59.72 -4.86
CA HIS A 8 -16.10 59.00 -3.73
C HIS A 8 -16.30 57.47 -3.64
N GLY A 9 -15.32 56.67 -3.21
CA GLY A 9 -14.01 56.97 -2.65
C GLY A 9 -13.35 55.71 -2.02
N SER A 10 -12.10 55.90 -1.59
CA SER A 10 -11.42 55.30 -0.42
C SER A 10 -11.28 53.77 -0.26
N VAL A 11 -10.02 53.35 -0.14
CA VAL A 11 -9.52 52.22 0.68
C VAL A 11 -9.93 52.43 2.14
N PRO A 12 -10.33 51.36 2.85
CA PRO A 12 -9.63 51.04 4.10
C PRO A 12 -9.34 49.54 4.29
N LEU A 13 -8.21 49.30 4.96
CA LEU A 13 -7.89 48.15 5.81
C LEU A 13 -9.09 47.79 6.71
N CYS A 14 -9.51 46.52 6.75
CA CYS A 14 -9.82 45.76 7.97
C CYS A 14 -10.50 44.42 7.67
N LEU A 15 -9.96 43.35 8.28
CA LEU A 15 -10.69 42.18 8.77
C LEU A 15 -11.37 41.29 7.72
N LEU A 16 -10.59 40.48 7.00
CA LEU A 16 -11.08 39.20 6.52
C LEU A 16 -10.84 38.16 7.61
N LEU A 17 -11.95 37.72 8.21
CA LEU A 17 -12.02 36.70 9.24
C LEU A 17 -11.18 35.47 8.88
N CYS A 18 -10.23 35.11 9.74
CA CYS A 18 -9.81 33.73 9.90
C CYS A 18 -11.02 32.94 10.42
N CYS A 19 -11.77 32.29 9.53
CA CYS A 19 -12.61 31.17 9.91
C CYS A 19 -11.68 30.00 10.27
N VAL A 20 -11.16 29.99 11.49
CA VAL A 20 -10.68 28.76 12.11
C VAL A 20 -11.91 27.88 12.28
N VAL A 21 -12.10 26.93 11.37
CA VAL A 21 -13.04 25.83 11.59
C VAL A 21 -12.39 24.94 12.64
N VAL A 22 -12.62 25.27 13.92
CA VAL A 22 -12.44 24.30 14.99
C VAL A 22 -13.57 23.29 14.78
N ALA A 23 -13.23 22.12 14.25
CA ALA A 23 -14.12 20.98 14.30
C ALA A 23 -14.31 20.60 15.79
N VAL A 24 -15.29 21.21 16.44
CA VAL A 24 -15.78 20.76 17.74
C VAL A 24 -16.59 19.51 17.46
N CYS A 25 -15.95 18.35 17.63
CA CYS A 25 -16.66 17.08 17.73
C CYS A 25 -17.58 17.18 18.96
N ALA A 26 -18.88 17.29 18.73
CA ALA A 26 -19.87 17.11 19.77
C ALA A 26 -19.91 15.62 20.12
N GLU A 27 -19.29 15.25 21.24
CA GLU A 27 -19.42 13.90 21.80
C GLU A 27 -20.86 13.65 22.22
N ALA A 28 -21.42 12.53 21.75
CA ALA A 28 -22.68 11.99 22.24
C ALA A 28 -22.51 11.54 23.70
N PRO A 29 -23.45 11.85 24.61
CA PRO A 29 -23.33 11.43 26.00
C PRO A 29 -23.81 9.98 26.16
N GLY A 30 -22.91 9.10 26.62
CA GLY A 30 -23.28 7.88 27.33
C GLY A 30 -22.66 6.58 26.82
N ALA A 31 -21.44 6.27 27.32
CA ALA A 31 -20.94 4.94 27.73
C ALA A 31 -19.41 4.97 27.81
N GLY A 32 -18.80 5.39 28.94
CA GLY A 32 -17.34 5.58 28.95
C GLY A 32 -16.64 5.61 30.31
N ASP A 33 -17.29 5.26 31.42
CA ASP A 33 -16.70 5.41 32.76
C ASP A 33 -15.60 4.36 33.12
N GLY A 34 -15.24 3.45 32.20
CA GLY A 34 -14.31 2.34 32.48
C GLY A 34 -13.22 2.06 31.44
N VAL A 35 -12.97 2.96 30.47
CA VAL A 35 -11.98 2.69 29.39
C VAL A 35 -10.54 2.88 29.86
N CYS A 36 -10.28 3.90 30.67
CA CYS A 36 -8.94 4.25 31.16
C CYS A 36 -8.67 3.77 32.59
N SER A 37 -9.71 3.74 33.42
CA SER A 37 -9.62 3.48 34.86
C SER A 37 -9.75 1.98 35.16
N SER A 38 -8.69 1.38 35.70
CA SER A 38 -8.67 -0.04 36.09
C SER A 38 -7.86 -0.24 37.37
N PRO A 39 -8.29 -1.12 38.30
CA PRO A 39 -7.53 -1.42 39.53
C PRO A 39 -6.15 -2.05 39.28
N SER A 40 -5.91 -2.57 38.07
CA SER A 40 -4.65 -3.24 37.70
C SER A 40 -3.54 -2.25 37.30
N ILE A 41 -3.88 -0.99 37.00
CA ILE A 41 -2.92 -0.01 36.47
C ILE A 41 -2.03 0.50 37.59
N THR A 42 -0.72 0.36 37.42
CA THR A 42 0.27 0.71 38.44
C THR A 42 1.25 1.78 38.00
N SER A 43 1.31 2.11 36.71
CA SER A 43 2.28 3.07 36.17
C SER A 43 1.68 4.00 35.12
N CYS A 44 2.31 5.16 34.95
CA CYS A 44 1.96 6.12 33.89
C CYS A 44 2.06 5.49 32.49
N ALA A 45 3.10 4.71 32.22
CA ALA A 45 3.28 4.07 30.91
C ALA A 45 2.16 3.06 30.61
N GLU A 46 1.71 2.30 31.60
CA GLU A 46 0.59 1.37 31.45
C GLU A 46 -0.74 2.10 31.22
N CYS A 47 -0.95 3.23 31.91
CA CYS A 47 -2.12 4.08 31.73
C CYS A 47 -2.22 4.61 30.28
N LEU A 48 -1.14 5.23 29.78
CA LEU A 48 -1.15 5.86 28.46
C LEU A 48 -1.24 4.84 27.32
N ARG A 49 -0.85 3.57 27.54
CA ARG A 49 -1.03 2.48 26.56
C ARG A 49 -2.50 2.06 26.39
N ARG A 50 -3.40 2.38 27.32
CA ARG A 50 -4.83 2.04 27.21
C ARG A 50 -5.53 2.81 26.10
N GLY A 51 -5.02 3.99 25.76
CA GLY A 51 -5.51 4.76 24.64
C GLY A 51 -5.13 6.24 24.72
N PRO A 52 -5.19 6.96 23.59
CA PRO A 52 -4.84 8.38 23.51
C PRO A 52 -5.74 9.28 24.38
N GLN A 53 -6.95 8.84 24.70
CA GLN A 53 -7.91 9.54 25.56
C GLN A 53 -7.57 9.46 27.05
N CYS A 54 -6.64 8.59 27.46
CA CYS A 54 -6.27 8.39 28.85
C CYS A 54 -5.17 9.36 29.28
N ALA A 55 -5.22 9.80 30.53
CA ALA A 55 -4.21 10.65 31.15
C ALA A 55 -3.82 10.11 32.54
N TRP A 56 -2.64 10.49 32.99
CA TRP A 56 -2.10 10.14 34.30
C TRP A 56 -1.89 11.40 35.16
N CYS A 57 -2.35 11.37 36.41
CA CYS A 57 -2.10 12.43 37.37
C CYS A 57 -0.86 12.11 38.23
N PHE A 58 0.19 12.93 38.12
CA PHE A 58 1.42 12.77 38.90
C PHE A 58 1.55 13.74 40.09
N SER A 59 0.49 14.45 40.46
CA SER A 59 0.46 15.27 41.67
C SER A 59 0.63 14.41 42.94
N GLU A 60 1.52 14.81 43.84
CA GLU A 60 1.85 14.07 45.07
C GLU A 60 0.59 13.90 45.95
N ASP A 61 -0.10 14.99 46.27
CA ASP A 61 -1.30 15.03 47.13
C ASP A 61 -2.60 14.47 46.47
N PHE A 62 -2.50 13.89 45.28
CA PHE A 62 -3.68 13.44 44.54
C PHE A 62 -4.26 12.13 45.12
N GLN A 63 -5.33 12.28 45.89
CA GLN A 63 -6.09 11.19 46.52
C GLN A 63 -5.22 10.25 47.38
N ASP A 64 -4.53 10.85 48.37
CA ASP A 64 -3.74 10.11 49.37
C ASP A 64 -4.53 8.96 50.01
N GLY A 65 -3.99 7.74 49.93
CA GLY A 65 -4.59 6.51 50.47
C GLY A 65 -5.44 5.70 49.48
N SER A 66 -5.60 6.18 48.24
CA SER A 66 -6.29 5.46 47.17
C SER A 66 -5.40 4.48 46.39
N TRP A 67 -6.02 3.53 45.66
CA TRP A 67 -5.30 2.59 44.80
C TRP A 67 -4.60 3.30 43.61
N PRO A 68 -3.39 2.87 43.18
CA PRO A 68 -2.62 3.49 42.09
C PRO A 68 -3.42 3.72 40.80
N GLY A 69 -4.35 2.82 40.48
CA GLY A 69 -5.20 2.91 39.30
C GLY A 69 -6.14 4.14 39.25
N GLN A 70 -6.36 4.84 40.36
CA GLN A 70 -7.16 6.10 40.37
C GLN A 70 -6.42 7.30 39.76
N ARG A 71 -5.09 7.21 39.62
CA ARG A 71 -4.26 8.20 38.93
C ARG A 71 -4.40 8.11 37.40
N CYS A 72 -4.96 7.03 36.87
CA CYS A 72 -5.27 6.86 35.45
C CYS A 72 -6.78 7.04 35.18
N ASP A 73 -7.13 8.05 34.39
CA ASP A 73 -8.52 8.27 33.99
C ASP A 73 -8.56 9.19 32.75
N LEU A 74 -9.75 9.52 32.28
CA LEU A 74 -9.93 10.60 31.31
C LEU A 74 -9.46 11.94 31.92
N PRO A 75 -8.82 12.84 31.14
CA PRO A 75 -8.34 14.14 31.62
C PRO A 75 -9.42 14.93 32.38
N VAL A 76 -10.66 14.92 31.85
CA VAL A 76 -11.81 15.61 32.46
C VAL A 76 -12.14 15.05 33.84
N ASN A 77 -12.02 13.73 34.03
CA ASN A 77 -12.26 13.07 35.30
C ASN A 77 -11.16 13.38 36.31
N LEU A 78 -9.90 13.38 35.89
CA LEU A 78 -8.77 13.74 36.76
C LEU A 78 -8.85 15.19 37.22
N LEU A 79 -9.21 16.12 36.34
CA LEU A 79 -9.45 17.52 36.69
C LEU A 79 -10.59 17.67 37.71
N ARG A 80 -11.71 16.95 37.51
CA ARG A 80 -12.82 16.93 38.47
C ARG A 80 -12.44 16.33 39.82
N LYS A 81 -11.51 15.37 39.83
CA LYS A 81 -10.96 14.74 41.04
C LYS A 81 -9.91 15.60 41.74
N GLY A 82 -9.59 16.79 41.22
CA GLY A 82 -8.69 17.76 41.84
C GLY A 82 -7.24 17.69 41.33
N CYS A 83 -6.95 16.99 40.24
CA CYS A 83 -5.63 17.05 39.60
C CYS A 83 -5.47 18.40 38.90
N GLY A 84 -4.39 19.14 39.18
CA GLY A 84 -4.06 20.35 38.45
C GLY A 84 -3.65 20.04 36.99
N PRO A 85 -3.97 20.90 36.00
CA PRO A 85 -3.60 20.66 34.60
C PRO A 85 -2.10 20.54 34.38
N GLU A 86 -1.28 21.18 35.20
CA GLU A 86 0.18 21.09 35.21
C GLU A 86 0.72 19.73 35.70
N PHE A 87 -0.13 18.92 36.34
CA PHE A 87 0.18 17.60 36.86
C PHE A 87 -0.44 16.47 36.01
N LEU A 88 -0.98 16.80 34.83
CA LEU A 88 -1.51 15.84 33.88
C LEU A 88 -0.45 15.45 32.86
N GLU A 89 -0.12 14.17 32.83
CA GLU A 89 0.59 13.57 31.70
C GLU A 89 -0.45 12.98 30.74
N GLN A 90 -0.45 13.42 29.48
CA GLN A 90 -1.40 12.98 28.45
C GLN A 90 -0.71 12.70 27.12
N SER A 91 -1.42 12.00 26.23
CA SER A 91 -0.97 11.73 24.87
C SER A 91 -1.17 12.96 23.98
N GLU A 92 -0.16 13.82 23.86
CA GLU A 92 -0.18 14.93 22.89
C GLU A 92 0.25 14.45 21.50
N VAL A 93 -0.73 14.31 20.60
CA VAL A 93 -0.44 14.19 19.16
C VAL A 93 -0.17 15.59 18.61
N LYS A 94 1.04 15.82 18.10
CA LYS A 94 1.42 17.08 17.44
C LYS A 94 1.73 16.81 15.98
N VAL A 95 1.19 17.65 15.10
CA VAL A 95 1.46 17.60 13.66
C VAL A 95 1.92 19.00 13.24
N GLU A 96 3.18 19.11 12.87
CA GLU A 96 3.79 20.34 12.37
C GLU A 96 4.13 20.14 10.89
N VAL A 97 3.44 20.89 10.04
CA VAL A 97 3.65 20.86 8.59
C VAL A 97 4.51 22.05 8.20
N ASN A 98 5.72 21.79 7.72
CA ASN A 98 6.59 22.86 7.23
C ASN A 98 6.16 23.28 5.81
N ALA A 99 6.06 24.58 5.59
CA ALA A 99 5.68 25.12 4.29
C ALA A 99 6.74 24.79 3.22
N THR A 100 6.30 24.27 2.08
CA THR A 100 7.19 24.00 0.95
C THR A 100 7.62 25.31 0.30
N ILE A 101 8.93 25.55 0.25
CA ILE A 101 9.51 26.73 -0.41
C ILE A 101 9.90 26.34 -1.84
N GLY A 102 9.09 26.76 -2.83
CA GLY A 102 9.37 26.56 -4.26
C GLY A 102 8.22 25.93 -5.05
N SER A 103 8.40 25.78 -6.36
CA SER A 103 7.48 25.03 -7.23
C SER A 103 7.91 23.58 -7.26
N THR A 104 7.27 22.74 -6.45
CA THR A 104 7.49 21.30 -6.36
C THR A 104 6.23 20.55 -6.81
N GLN A 105 6.40 19.31 -7.26
CA GLN A 105 5.28 18.42 -7.58
C GLN A 105 4.66 17.83 -6.32
N VAL A 106 5.43 17.73 -5.24
CA VAL A 106 4.98 17.18 -3.95
C VAL A 106 5.02 18.24 -2.88
N SER A 107 3.93 18.35 -2.11
CA SER A 107 3.82 19.26 -0.97
C SER A 107 2.91 18.68 0.11
N PRO A 108 3.22 18.82 1.41
CA PRO A 108 4.43 19.41 1.99
C PRO A 108 5.67 18.53 1.81
N ARG A 109 6.87 19.08 1.98
CA ARG A 109 8.14 18.32 1.88
C ARG A 109 8.64 17.77 3.21
N ASP A 110 8.35 18.46 4.30
CA ASP A 110 8.78 18.10 5.65
C ASP A 110 7.58 18.17 6.59
N ILE A 111 7.32 17.07 7.28
CA ILE A 111 6.28 16.97 8.32
C ILE A 111 6.95 16.44 9.57
N ASN A 112 6.75 17.09 10.71
CA ASN A 112 7.13 16.55 12.01
C ASN A 112 5.87 16.12 12.74
N ILE A 113 5.84 14.88 13.22
CA ILE A 113 4.74 14.37 14.04
C ILE A 113 5.27 13.85 15.37
N THR A 114 4.51 14.03 16.45
CA THR A 114 4.77 13.41 17.74
C THR A 114 3.67 12.41 18.04
N LEU A 115 4.04 11.15 18.32
CA LEU A 115 3.10 10.05 18.57
C LEU A 115 3.44 9.33 19.88
N ARG A 116 2.41 8.86 20.58
CA ARG A 116 2.49 7.87 21.67
C ARG A 116 1.87 6.53 21.24
N PRO A 117 2.20 5.40 21.89
CA PRO A 117 1.54 4.11 21.59
C PRO A 117 0.02 4.21 21.67
N GLY A 118 -0.67 3.66 20.69
CA GLY A 118 -2.12 3.71 20.55
C GLY A 118 -2.67 4.99 19.91
N SER A 119 -1.83 6.00 19.66
CA SER A 119 -2.24 7.23 18.96
C SER A 119 -1.92 7.20 17.47
N GLU A 120 -2.66 8.00 16.71
CA GLU A 120 -2.50 8.18 15.27
C GLU A 120 -2.52 9.66 14.88
N ALA A 121 -1.91 9.98 13.74
CA ALA A 121 -1.95 11.29 13.13
C ALA A 121 -2.27 11.17 11.64
N SER A 122 -3.14 12.06 11.15
CA SER A 122 -3.50 12.16 9.74
C SER A 122 -3.09 13.51 9.16
N PHE A 123 -2.60 13.51 7.92
CA PHE A 123 -2.22 14.71 7.18
C PHE A 123 -2.33 14.49 5.68
N ILE A 124 -2.37 15.59 4.92
CA ILE A 124 -2.58 15.56 3.47
C ILE A 124 -1.26 15.84 2.74
N VAL A 125 -0.93 14.96 1.79
CA VAL A 125 0.12 15.17 0.80
C VAL A 125 -0.52 15.43 -0.56
N ALA A 126 -0.19 16.56 -1.17
CA ALA A 126 -0.62 16.94 -2.50
C ALA A 126 0.45 16.58 -3.54
N VAL A 127 0.02 15.93 -4.62
CA VAL A 127 0.84 15.58 -5.78
C VAL A 127 0.25 16.27 -7.01
N LYS A 128 1.02 17.17 -7.62
CA LYS A 128 0.62 17.95 -8.80
C LYS A 128 1.49 17.58 -10.00
N GLN A 129 0.86 17.18 -11.10
CA GLN A 129 1.58 16.89 -12.34
C GLN A 129 1.86 18.20 -13.11
N LEU A 130 3.11 18.67 -13.04
CA LEU A 130 3.55 19.85 -13.81
C LEU A 130 3.51 19.61 -15.32
N GLU A 131 3.02 20.61 -16.07
CA GLU A 131 2.81 20.56 -17.52
C GLU A 131 4.13 20.45 -18.33
N ARG A 132 5.25 21.00 -17.83
CA ARG A 132 6.55 21.03 -18.51
C ARG A 132 7.67 20.40 -17.69
N TYR A 133 7.43 19.20 -17.19
CA TYR A 133 8.43 18.46 -16.42
C TYR A 133 9.50 17.83 -17.33
N PRO A 134 10.79 17.76 -16.91
CA PRO A 134 11.82 17.06 -17.66
C PRO A 134 11.48 15.59 -17.87
N VAL A 135 11.77 15.07 -19.06
CA VAL A 135 11.48 13.66 -19.43
C VAL A 135 12.75 13.01 -19.95
N ASP A 136 13.05 11.83 -19.44
CA ASP A 136 14.05 10.93 -19.98
C ASP A 136 13.34 9.76 -20.64
N LEU A 137 13.58 9.52 -21.92
CA LEU A 137 13.00 8.40 -22.66
C LEU A 137 14.12 7.51 -23.23
N TYR A 138 14.21 6.29 -22.72
CA TYR A 138 15.17 5.28 -23.16
C TYR A 138 14.49 4.30 -24.11
N TYR A 139 14.94 4.26 -25.37
CA TYR A 139 14.51 3.29 -26.36
C TYR A 139 15.28 1.99 -26.17
N LEU A 140 14.60 0.94 -25.73
CA LEU A 140 15.12 -0.39 -25.59
C LEU A 140 14.52 -1.29 -26.68
N VAL A 141 15.32 -1.56 -27.71
CA VAL A 141 14.80 -2.09 -28.97
C VAL A 141 15.35 -3.46 -29.26
N ASP A 142 14.45 -4.39 -29.54
CA ASP A 142 14.76 -5.68 -30.12
C ASP A 142 15.31 -5.49 -31.54
N VAL A 143 16.51 -6.02 -31.78
CA VAL A 143 17.17 -5.97 -33.08
C VAL A 143 17.33 -7.37 -33.68
N SER A 144 16.51 -8.34 -33.29
CA SER A 144 16.35 -9.63 -33.95
C SER A 144 16.00 -9.46 -35.44
N ALA A 145 16.08 -10.54 -36.21
CA ALA A 145 15.89 -10.49 -37.66
C ALA A 145 14.44 -10.14 -38.05
N SER A 146 13.45 -10.53 -37.24
CA SER A 146 12.02 -10.24 -37.48
C SER A 146 11.71 -8.75 -37.34
N MET A 147 12.48 -8.03 -36.51
CA MET A 147 12.35 -6.59 -36.30
C MET A 147 12.84 -5.70 -37.45
N GLN A 148 13.25 -6.26 -38.60
CA GLN A 148 13.81 -5.50 -39.73
C GLN A 148 12.87 -4.37 -40.22
N GLU A 149 11.59 -4.67 -40.44
CA GLU A 149 10.61 -3.67 -40.90
C GLU A 149 10.37 -2.60 -39.82
N ASN A 150 10.20 -3.03 -38.56
CA ASN A 150 9.99 -2.16 -37.41
C ASN A 150 11.16 -1.20 -37.20
N LEU A 151 12.40 -1.67 -37.40
CA LEU A 151 13.60 -0.83 -37.35
C LEU A 151 13.63 0.21 -38.48
N ASP A 152 13.16 -0.12 -39.68
CA ASP A 152 13.09 0.83 -40.78
C ASP A 152 12.02 1.92 -40.53
N HIS A 153 10.90 1.57 -39.90
CA HIS A 153 9.93 2.54 -39.39
C HIS A 153 10.48 3.38 -38.23
N LEU A 154 11.24 2.79 -37.30
CA LEU A 154 11.87 3.51 -36.19
C LEU A 154 12.85 4.60 -36.69
N LYS A 155 13.60 4.31 -37.77
CA LYS A 155 14.53 5.25 -38.42
C LYS A 155 13.84 6.48 -39.04
N THR A 156 12.52 6.43 -39.22
CA THR A 156 11.73 7.49 -39.85
C THR A 156 10.68 8.03 -38.87
N VAL A 157 9.57 7.32 -38.70
CA VAL A 157 8.43 7.71 -37.86
C VAL A 157 8.84 7.85 -36.40
N GLY A 158 9.68 6.94 -35.89
CA GLY A 158 10.15 6.99 -34.50
C GLY A 158 10.91 8.27 -34.19
N VAL A 159 11.86 8.65 -35.04
CA VAL A 159 12.61 9.92 -34.92
C VAL A 159 11.67 11.14 -35.04
N ALA A 160 10.71 11.10 -35.96
CA ALA A 160 9.74 12.18 -36.11
C ALA A 160 8.85 12.36 -34.87
N LEU A 161 8.44 11.25 -34.25
CA LEU A 161 7.68 11.26 -33.00
C LEU A 161 8.51 11.82 -31.84
N SER A 162 9.77 11.40 -31.68
CA SER A 162 10.65 11.93 -30.64
C SER A 162 10.89 13.43 -30.81
N LEU A 163 10.96 13.93 -32.05
CA LEU A 163 10.98 15.37 -32.35
C LEU A 163 9.70 16.07 -31.90
N ARG A 164 8.52 15.49 -32.16
CA ARG A 164 7.24 16.04 -31.72
C ARG A 164 7.08 16.08 -30.20
N MET A 165 7.68 15.12 -29.48
CA MET A 165 7.68 15.15 -28.01
C MET A 165 8.39 16.40 -27.43
N THR A 166 9.29 17.04 -28.17
CA THR A 166 9.90 18.32 -27.76
C THR A 166 8.89 19.48 -27.73
N GLU A 167 7.73 19.34 -28.36
CA GLU A 167 6.62 20.30 -28.29
C GLU A 167 5.85 20.19 -26.96
N HIS A 168 5.93 19.03 -26.29
CA HIS A 168 5.22 18.74 -25.04
C HIS A 168 6.10 18.80 -23.79
N SER A 169 7.40 18.52 -23.90
CA SER A 169 8.36 18.76 -22.83
C SER A 169 9.56 19.54 -23.36
N SER A 170 9.83 20.68 -22.74
CA SER A 170 10.97 21.54 -23.11
C SER A 170 12.33 20.96 -22.70
N ASP A 171 12.37 19.87 -21.92
CA ASP A 171 13.58 19.24 -21.42
C ASP A 171 13.54 17.71 -21.58
N LEU A 172 13.54 17.29 -22.85
CA LEU A 172 13.53 15.88 -23.28
C LEU A 172 14.95 15.36 -23.54
N TRP A 173 15.34 14.29 -22.84
CA TRP A 173 16.57 13.54 -23.12
C TRP A 173 16.23 12.14 -23.62
N LEU A 174 17.02 11.68 -24.58
CA LEU A 174 16.80 10.42 -25.27
C LEU A 174 18.03 9.52 -25.12
N GLY A 175 17.80 8.24 -24.91
CA GLY A 175 18.83 7.21 -24.92
C GLY A 175 18.41 6.02 -25.78
N PHE A 176 19.38 5.16 -26.10
CA PHE A 176 19.14 3.98 -26.94
C PHE A 176 19.94 2.77 -26.45
N GLY A 177 19.30 1.61 -26.45
CA GLY A 177 19.88 0.31 -26.20
C GLY A 177 19.28 -0.74 -27.12
N SER A 178 20.05 -1.77 -27.43
CA SER A 178 19.60 -2.87 -28.27
C SER A 178 19.79 -4.22 -27.60
N PHE A 179 18.88 -5.14 -27.81
CA PHE A 179 18.97 -6.51 -27.32
C PHE A 179 18.56 -7.52 -28.40
N VAL A 180 18.99 -8.77 -28.21
CA VAL A 180 18.53 -9.94 -28.96
C VAL A 180 18.29 -11.02 -27.92
N ASP A 181 19.29 -11.88 -27.67
CA ASP A 181 19.25 -12.88 -26.61
C ASP A 181 20.66 -13.28 -26.17
N LYS A 182 20.75 -14.12 -25.13
CA LYS A 182 22.01 -14.61 -24.57
C LYS A 182 22.84 -15.29 -25.68
N PRO A 183 24.10 -14.88 -25.92
CA PRO A 183 24.91 -15.39 -27.03
C PRO A 183 25.53 -16.76 -26.69
N VAL A 184 24.70 -17.72 -26.31
CA VAL A 184 25.07 -19.11 -25.96
C VAL A 184 24.06 -20.09 -26.57
N SER A 185 24.46 -21.35 -26.74
CA SER A 185 23.52 -22.41 -27.15
C SER A 185 22.56 -22.74 -25.98
N PRO A 186 21.27 -22.99 -26.23
CA PRO A 186 20.62 -23.16 -27.54
C PRO A 186 20.08 -21.88 -28.21
N TYR A 187 20.13 -20.72 -27.56
CA TYR A 187 19.54 -19.46 -28.06
C TYR A 187 20.10 -18.99 -29.39
N ILE A 188 21.39 -19.25 -29.61
CA ILE A 188 22.07 -18.90 -30.86
C ILE A 188 22.64 -20.14 -31.55
N ASN A 189 22.82 -20.01 -32.86
CA ASN A 189 23.54 -21.01 -33.63
C ASN A 189 25.06 -20.82 -33.48
N VAL A 190 25.70 -21.74 -32.76
CA VAL A 190 27.15 -21.72 -32.49
C VAL A 190 28.01 -22.25 -33.65
N HIS A 191 27.44 -22.48 -34.83
CA HIS A 191 28.24 -22.83 -36.01
C HIS A 191 29.16 -21.65 -36.40
N PRO A 192 30.45 -21.87 -36.71
CA PRO A 192 31.42 -20.79 -36.94
C PRO A 192 31.01 -19.73 -37.99
N SER A 193 30.28 -20.13 -39.03
CA SER A 193 29.75 -19.20 -40.03
C SER A 193 28.66 -18.28 -39.49
N LYS A 194 27.87 -18.76 -38.51
CA LYS A 194 26.71 -18.07 -37.93
C LYS A 194 27.05 -17.25 -36.69
N ILE A 195 28.14 -17.55 -35.99
CA ILE A 195 28.63 -16.72 -34.87
C ILE A 195 28.90 -15.28 -35.33
N ASN A 196 29.58 -15.10 -36.46
CA ASN A 196 29.93 -13.78 -36.98
C ASN A 196 28.82 -13.13 -37.82
N ASN A 197 27.95 -13.94 -38.43
CA ASN A 197 26.82 -13.49 -39.22
C ASN A 197 25.65 -14.48 -39.09
N PRO A 198 24.77 -14.33 -38.09
CA PRO A 198 23.64 -15.23 -37.87
C PRO A 198 22.74 -15.40 -39.10
N CYS A 199 22.70 -14.40 -39.96
CA CYS A 199 21.85 -14.32 -41.15
C CYS A 199 22.54 -14.83 -42.43
N SER A 200 23.64 -15.60 -42.29
CA SER A 200 24.43 -16.09 -43.42
C SER A 200 23.64 -16.89 -44.45
N ASP A 201 22.59 -17.58 -44.02
CA ASP A 201 21.77 -18.45 -44.88
C ASP A 201 20.93 -17.66 -45.90
N TYR A 202 20.69 -16.37 -45.62
CA TYR A 202 19.91 -15.47 -46.47
C TYR A 202 20.78 -14.53 -47.29
N GLU A 203 22.11 -14.74 -47.32
CA GLU A 203 23.10 -13.84 -47.93
C GLU A 203 23.06 -12.38 -47.42
N ILE A 204 22.40 -12.18 -46.27
CA ILE A 204 22.31 -10.89 -45.60
C ILE A 204 23.42 -10.81 -44.54
N ARG A 205 24.06 -9.65 -44.45
CA ARG A 205 25.03 -9.38 -43.38
C ARG A 205 24.32 -8.71 -42.21
N CYS A 206 24.18 -9.42 -41.11
CA CYS A 206 23.69 -8.90 -39.84
C CYS A 206 24.81 -8.86 -38.79
N ARG A 207 24.54 -8.29 -37.61
CA ARG A 207 25.49 -8.26 -36.50
C ARG A 207 25.51 -9.63 -35.79
N PRO A 208 26.60 -9.97 -35.09
CA PRO A 208 26.60 -11.10 -34.16
C PRO A 208 25.49 -10.96 -33.11
N ALA A 209 24.97 -12.09 -32.63
CA ALA A 209 24.03 -12.12 -31.52
C ALA A 209 24.66 -11.53 -30.25
N HIS A 210 23.87 -10.81 -29.47
CA HIS A 210 24.28 -10.22 -28.20
C HIS A 210 23.09 -10.14 -27.25
N GLY A 211 23.34 -10.22 -25.94
CA GLY A 211 22.30 -10.09 -24.92
C GLY A 211 21.77 -8.66 -24.86
N PHE A 212 22.49 -7.76 -24.21
CA PHE A 212 22.15 -6.33 -24.15
C PHE A 212 23.36 -5.45 -24.41
N HIS A 213 23.18 -4.47 -25.31
CA HIS A 213 24.13 -3.40 -25.58
C HIS A 213 23.50 -2.05 -25.27
N HIS A 214 24.13 -1.30 -24.38
CA HIS A 214 23.89 0.13 -24.25
C HIS A 214 24.59 0.84 -25.43
N VAL A 215 23.87 1.68 -26.18
CA VAL A 215 24.44 2.30 -27.40
C VAL A 215 24.59 3.81 -27.25
N LEU A 216 23.58 4.46 -26.67
CA LEU A 216 23.56 5.90 -26.49
C LEU A 216 23.07 6.23 -25.08
N SER A 217 23.95 6.88 -24.31
CA SER A 217 23.60 7.49 -23.03
C SER A 217 22.65 8.65 -23.22
N MET A 218 21.86 8.96 -22.19
CA MET A 218 20.87 10.02 -22.23
C MET A 218 21.47 11.33 -22.72
N THR A 219 20.87 11.90 -23.76
CA THR A 219 21.33 13.15 -24.36
C THR A 219 20.16 13.97 -24.89
N GLY A 220 20.26 15.30 -24.77
CA GLY A 220 19.39 16.23 -25.48
C GLY A 220 19.77 16.46 -26.95
N ASN A 221 20.88 15.87 -27.43
CA ASN A 221 21.34 16.04 -28.81
C ASN A 221 20.56 15.12 -29.76
N MET A 222 19.48 15.65 -30.33
CA MET A 222 18.61 14.93 -31.27
C MET A 222 19.34 14.49 -32.55
N THR A 223 20.37 15.22 -33.01
CA THR A 223 21.16 14.83 -34.18
C THR A 223 21.94 13.55 -33.90
N GLU A 224 22.50 13.43 -32.71
CA GLU A 224 23.23 12.23 -32.29
C GLU A 224 22.29 11.03 -32.12
N PHE A 225 21.14 11.23 -31.48
CA PHE A 225 20.09 10.21 -31.39
C PHE A 225 19.66 9.70 -32.77
N THR A 226 19.35 10.62 -33.69
CA THR A 226 18.98 10.30 -35.07
C THR A 226 20.09 9.52 -35.78
N ARG A 227 21.35 9.91 -35.59
CA ARG A 227 22.51 9.23 -36.18
C ARG A 227 22.65 7.80 -35.64
N VAL A 228 22.42 7.59 -34.35
CA VAL A 228 22.50 6.27 -33.71
C VAL A 228 21.39 5.35 -34.22
N ILE A 229 20.13 5.80 -34.24
CA ILE A 229 19.00 4.98 -34.75
C ILE A 229 19.22 4.59 -36.21
N LYS A 230 19.63 5.54 -37.07
CA LYS A 230 19.86 5.27 -38.50
C LYS A 230 20.98 4.25 -38.76
N ARG A 231 21.89 4.03 -37.81
CA ARG A 231 23.01 3.08 -37.93
C ARG A 231 22.72 1.70 -37.33
N GLN A 232 21.54 1.51 -36.73
CA GLN A 232 21.15 0.20 -36.22
C GLN A 232 20.94 -0.80 -37.35
N ARG A 233 21.37 -2.02 -37.08
CA ARG A 233 21.31 -3.16 -38.00
C ARG A 233 20.76 -4.33 -37.21
N ILE A 234 19.98 -5.16 -37.89
CA ILE A 234 19.52 -6.43 -37.33
C ILE A 234 20.70 -7.33 -36.95
N SER A 235 20.39 -8.25 -36.05
CA SER A 235 21.15 -9.42 -35.65
C SER A 235 20.26 -10.65 -35.88
N GLY A 236 20.59 -11.78 -35.28
CA GLY A 236 19.74 -12.96 -35.31
C GLY A 236 20.08 -13.95 -34.21
N ASN A 237 19.06 -14.67 -33.80
CA ASN A 237 19.03 -15.76 -32.84
C ASN A 237 18.40 -17.00 -33.51
N MET A 238 18.24 -18.08 -32.74
CA MET A 238 17.78 -19.37 -33.25
C MET A 238 16.36 -19.72 -32.78
N ASP A 239 16.00 -19.32 -31.57
CA ASP A 239 14.73 -19.63 -30.93
C ASP A 239 13.88 -18.38 -30.70
N THR A 240 12.66 -18.61 -30.25
CA THR A 240 11.83 -17.62 -29.55
C THR A 240 11.44 -18.29 -28.25
N PRO A 241 11.36 -17.59 -27.09
CA PRO A 241 11.45 -16.13 -26.80
C PRO A 241 12.81 -15.41 -26.98
N GLU A 242 12.86 -14.11 -26.63
CA GLU A 242 14.05 -13.22 -26.69
C GLU A 242 14.55 -12.78 -25.28
N GLY A 243 15.70 -12.11 -25.20
CA GLY A 243 16.34 -11.65 -23.95
C GLY A 243 15.90 -10.27 -23.43
N GLY A 244 14.65 -9.86 -23.65
CA GLY A 244 14.15 -8.51 -23.34
C GLY A 244 14.22 -8.11 -21.86
N LEU A 245 13.89 -9.01 -20.93
CA LEU A 245 13.89 -8.72 -19.49
C LEU A 245 15.29 -8.46 -18.92
N ASP A 246 16.33 -9.14 -19.45
CA ASP A 246 17.74 -8.86 -19.10
C ASP A 246 18.08 -7.41 -19.45
N ALA A 247 17.68 -6.99 -20.64
CA ALA A 247 17.96 -5.67 -21.17
C ALA A 247 17.20 -4.58 -20.38
N MET A 248 15.94 -4.83 -20.01
CA MET A 248 15.15 -3.92 -19.18
C MET A 248 15.80 -3.73 -17.80
N LEU A 249 16.17 -4.84 -17.16
CA LEU A 249 16.77 -4.79 -15.84
C LEU A 249 18.11 -4.06 -15.86
N GLN A 250 19.00 -4.36 -16.81
CA GLN A 250 20.28 -3.67 -16.94
C GLN A 250 20.09 -2.16 -17.23
N ALA A 251 19.15 -1.80 -18.10
CA ALA A 251 18.81 -0.39 -18.34
C ALA A 251 18.27 0.31 -17.08
N ALA A 252 17.58 -0.43 -16.20
CA ALA A 252 17.07 0.09 -14.94
C ALA A 252 18.15 0.27 -13.87
N VAL A 253 19.03 -0.71 -13.67
CA VAL A 253 20.01 -0.68 -12.57
C VAL A 253 21.30 0.06 -12.91
N CYS A 254 21.68 0.15 -14.19
CA CYS A 254 22.88 0.84 -14.65
C CYS A 254 22.70 2.36 -14.77
N GLN A 255 22.24 3.00 -13.70
CA GLN A 255 21.86 4.41 -13.62
C GLN A 255 22.91 5.37 -14.22
N LYS A 256 24.18 5.19 -13.86
CA LYS A 256 25.29 6.05 -14.32
C LYS A 256 25.64 5.85 -15.79
N ALA A 257 25.61 4.61 -16.27
CA ALA A 257 25.98 4.29 -17.65
C ALA A 257 24.89 4.75 -18.62
N VAL A 258 23.63 4.49 -18.28
CA VAL A 258 22.47 4.97 -19.06
C VAL A 258 22.36 6.49 -18.98
N GLY A 259 22.58 7.07 -17.80
CA GLY A 259 22.55 8.52 -17.58
C GLY A 259 21.18 9.06 -17.16
N TRP A 260 20.39 8.28 -16.43
CA TRP A 260 19.09 8.72 -15.91
C TRP A 260 19.24 9.95 -15.01
N ARG A 261 18.53 11.03 -15.31
CA ARG A 261 18.53 12.24 -14.50
C ARG A 261 17.67 12.02 -13.25
N PRO A 262 18.12 12.46 -12.06
CA PRO A 262 17.32 12.35 -10.85
C PRO A 262 15.99 13.12 -10.94
N GLN A 263 15.99 14.32 -11.50
CA GLN A 263 14.86 15.24 -11.51
C GLN A 263 13.94 15.11 -12.75
N ALA A 264 14.05 14.03 -13.52
CA ALA A 264 13.27 13.80 -14.73
C ALA A 264 12.34 12.61 -14.58
N LYS A 265 11.19 12.64 -15.25
CA LYS A 265 10.33 11.47 -15.40
C LYS A 265 11.02 10.45 -16.29
N ARG A 266 11.24 9.23 -15.80
CA ARG A 266 12.02 8.20 -16.49
C ARG A 266 11.11 7.21 -17.18
N LEU A 267 11.18 7.17 -18.50
CA LEU A 267 10.36 6.31 -19.36
C LEU A 267 11.27 5.32 -20.08
N LEU A 268 11.02 4.02 -19.90
CA LEU A 268 11.71 2.93 -20.57
C LEU A 268 10.77 2.31 -21.59
N LEU A 269 11.02 2.55 -22.87
CA LEU A 269 10.21 2.02 -23.97
C LEU A 269 10.83 0.70 -24.47
N LEU A 270 10.19 -0.43 -24.17
CA LEU A 270 10.53 -1.73 -24.75
C LEU A 270 9.80 -1.88 -26.09
N MET A 271 10.55 -2.16 -27.15
CA MET A 271 10.01 -2.45 -28.49
C MET A 271 10.43 -3.86 -28.93
N THR A 272 9.48 -4.76 -29.15
CA THR A 272 9.71 -6.14 -29.62
C THR A 272 8.45 -6.74 -30.23
N ASP A 273 8.61 -7.69 -31.15
CA ASP A 273 7.55 -8.48 -31.76
C ASP A 273 7.42 -9.90 -31.17
N GLN A 274 8.30 -10.25 -30.22
CA GLN A 274 8.36 -11.58 -29.60
C GLN A 274 8.18 -11.54 -28.07
N PRO A 275 7.80 -12.68 -27.44
CA PRO A 275 7.86 -12.82 -25.99
C PRO A 275 9.30 -12.70 -25.47
N SER A 276 9.47 -12.43 -24.18
CA SER A 276 10.78 -12.49 -23.54
C SER A 276 10.93 -13.76 -22.69
N HIS A 277 12.14 -14.28 -22.61
CA HIS A 277 12.50 -15.33 -21.68
C HIS A 277 12.30 -14.91 -20.22
N LEU A 278 11.98 -15.88 -19.38
CA LEU A 278 11.76 -15.71 -17.94
C LEU A 278 12.89 -16.37 -17.14
N ALA A 279 12.98 -16.03 -15.85
CA ALA A 279 13.86 -16.74 -14.93
C ALA A 279 13.62 -18.26 -15.02
N LEU A 280 14.70 -19.02 -14.89
CA LEU A 280 14.84 -20.47 -15.05
C LEU A 280 14.92 -20.98 -16.50
N ASP A 281 14.62 -20.17 -17.52
CA ASP A 281 14.79 -20.59 -18.92
C ASP A 281 16.27 -20.84 -19.26
N SER A 282 17.18 -20.07 -18.65
CA SER A 282 18.64 -20.19 -18.86
C SER A 282 19.24 -21.52 -18.40
N ARG A 283 18.48 -22.31 -17.65
CA ARG A 283 18.86 -23.68 -17.27
C ARG A 283 19.11 -24.55 -18.51
N LEU A 284 18.40 -24.31 -19.61
CA LEU A 284 18.59 -25.01 -20.88
C LEU A 284 19.97 -24.73 -21.51
N ALA A 285 20.52 -23.54 -21.28
CA ALA A 285 21.86 -23.15 -21.68
C ALA A 285 22.95 -23.48 -20.65
N GLY A 286 22.61 -24.21 -19.58
CA GLY A 286 23.52 -24.54 -18.49
C GLY A 286 23.83 -23.37 -17.54
N ILE A 287 23.07 -22.29 -17.62
CA ILE A 287 23.17 -21.14 -16.71
C ILE A 287 22.18 -21.34 -15.57
N VAL A 288 22.71 -21.54 -14.36
CA VAL A 288 21.91 -21.83 -13.16
C VAL A 288 22.09 -20.80 -12.04
N THR A 289 22.91 -19.78 -12.29
CA THR A 289 23.13 -18.68 -11.35
C THR A 289 21.97 -17.70 -11.48
N PRO A 290 21.16 -17.48 -10.43
CA PRO A 290 20.07 -16.50 -10.47
C PRO A 290 20.61 -15.10 -10.78
N HIS A 291 19.78 -14.27 -11.41
CA HIS A 291 20.12 -12.87 -11.64
C HIS A 291 20.24 -12.13 -10.29
N ASP A 292 21.31 -11.34 -10.08
CA ASP A 292 21.60 -10.69 -8.79
C ASP A 292 20.94 -9.31 -8.60
N GLY A 293 20.46 -8.70 -9.68
CA GLY A 293 19.77 -7.41 -9.65
C GLY A 293 20.72 -6.22 -9.68
N LEU A 294 21.98 -6.44 -10.06
CA LEU A 294 23.04 -5.43 -10.11
C LEU A 294 23.42 -5.07 -11.55
N CYS A 295 24.14 -3.95 -11.69
CA CYS A 295 24.64 -3.48 -12.98
C CYS A 295 25.92 -4.22 -13.39
N HIS A 296 25.92 -4.83 -14.57
CA HIS A 296 27.05 -5.57 -15.15
C HIS A 296 27.36 -5.11 -16.57
N LEU A 297 27.32 -3.79 -16.80
CA LEU A 297 27.77 -3.19 -18.05
C LEU A 297 29.27 -2.92 -18.00
N GLU A 298 30.02 -3.54 -18.89
CA GLU A 298 31.42 -3.22 -19.15
C GLU A 298 31.56 -2.79 -20.61
N ASN A 299 32.16 -1.62 -20.86
CA ASN A 299 32.25 -1.05 -22.22
C ASN A 299 30.90 -1.02 -22.96
N ASN A 300 29.82 -0.71 -22.23
CA ASN A 300 28.44 -0.68 -22.70
C ASN A 300 27.85 -2.03 -23.13
N ILE A 301 28.47 -3.15 -22.76
CA ILE A 301 28.01 -4.51 -23.06
C ILE A 301 27.65 -5.22 -21.75
N TYR A 302 26.52 -5.92 -21.73
CA TYR A 302 26.13 -6.74 -20.57
C TYR A 302 26.96 -8.03 -20.49
N THR A 303 27.93 -8.07 -19.58
CA THR A 303 28.86 -9.20 -19.42
C THR A 303 28.24 -10.37 -18.67
N GLY A 304 27.20 -10.11 -17.86
CA GLY A 304 26.45 -11.13 -17.13
C GLY A 304 25.56 -12.03 -17.99
N SER A 305 25.33 -11.67 -19.26
CA SER A 305 24.40 -12.37 -20.17
C SER A 305 24.65 -13.87 -20.29
N THR A 306 25.92 -14.30 -20.24
CA THR A 306 26.32 -15.72 -20.39
C THR A 306 26.57 -16.44 -19.06
N ARG A 307 26.37 -15.76 -17.92
CA ARG A 307 26.72 -16.26 -16.59
C ARG A 307 25.55 -16.28 -15.61
N MET A 308 24.60 -15.38 -15.80
CA MET A 308 23.41 -15.23 -14.97
C MET A 308 22.16 -15.50 -15.78
N ASP A 309 21.17 -16.07 -15.10
CA ASP A 309 19.83 -16.34 -15.62
C ASP A 309 19.11 -15.03 -15.95
N HIS A 310 17.96 -15.12 -16.62
CA HIS A 310 17.07 -13.98 -16.79
C HIS A 310 16.49 -13.54 -15.43
N PRO A 311 16.17 -12.25 -15.24
CA PRO A 311 15.52 -11.79 -14.01
C PRO A 311 14.09 -12.34 -13.91
N SER A 312 13.62 -12.51 -12.67
CA SER A 312 12.20 -12.79 -12.44
C SER A 312 11.37 -11.52 -12.66
N VAL A 313 10.09 -11.67 -12.98
CA VAL A 313 9.17 -10.52 -13.13
C VAL A 313 9.10 -9.70 -11.84
N GLY A 314 9.11 -10.35 -10.67
CA GLY A 314 9.16 -9.67 -9.37
C GLY A 314 10.43 -8.84 -9.18
N GLN A 315 11.61 -9.42 -9.46
CA GLN A 315 12.88 -8.70 -9.36
C GLN A 315 12.95 -7.50 -10.32
N LEU A 316 12.41 -7.65 -11.54
CA LEU A 316 12.30 -6.55 -12.48
C LEU A 316 11.37 -5.45 -11.97
N SER A 317 10.20 -5.81 -11.46
CA SER A 317 9.23 -4.86 -10.88
C SER A 317 9.87 -4.07 -9.74
N ASP A 318 10.53 -4.75 -8.79
CA ASP A 318 11.24 -4.12 -7.69
C ASP A 318 12.29 -3.12 -8.18
N LYS A 319 13.10 -3.51 -9.18
CA LYS A 319 14.17 -2.62 -9.69
C LYS A 319 13.64 -1.47 -10.53
N LEU A 320 12.52 -1.61 -11.23
CA LEU A 320 11.86 -0.49 -11.90
C LEU A 320 11.31 0.51 -10.88
N LEU A 321 10.70 0.01 -9.79
CA LEU A 321 10.17 0.83 -8.70
C LEU A 321 11.29 1.55 -7.93
N ASP A 322 12.32 0.83 -7.49
CA ASP A 322 13.50 1.37 -6.79
C ASP A 322 14.17 2.51 -7.58
N ASN A 323 14.21 2.36 -8.91
CA ASN A 323 14.86 3.30 -9.82
C ASN A 323 13.89 4.32 -10.42
N HIS A 324 12.62 4.33 -10.01
CA HIS A 324 11.62 5.31 -10.45
C HIS A 324 11.42 5.33 -11.98
N ILE A 325 11.44 4.15 -12.62
CA ILE A 325 11.33 3.99 -14.07
C ILE A 325 9.97 3.43 -14.42
N TYR A 326 9.28 4.09 -15.35
CA TYR A 326 8.07 3.57 -15.95
C TYR A 326 8.38 2.81 -17.24
N SER A 327 7.96 1.56 -17.32
CA SER A 327 8.03 0.77 -18.54
C SER A 327 6.84 1.06 -19.47
N ILE A 328 7.12 1.17 -20.76
CA ILE A 328 6.14 1.21 -21.85
C ILE A 328 6.43 0.01 -22.74
N PHE A 329 5.43 -0.85 -22.96
CA PHE A 329 5.54 -2.00 -23.85
C PHE A 329 4.93 -1.66 -25.20
N ALA A 330 5.77 -1.43 -26.21
CA ALA A 330 5.38 -1.25 -27.60
C ALA A 330 5.59 -2.56 -28.37
N VAL A 331 4.59 -3.43 -28.30
CA VAL A 331 4.68 -4.81 -28.79
C VAL A 331 3.70 -5.10 -29.92
N GLU A 332 3.99 -6.12 -30.74
CA GLU A 332 3.07 -6.55 -31.78
C GLU A 332 1.77 -7.11 -31.20
N LYS A 333 0.65 -6.93 -31.92
CA LYS A 333 -0.71 -7.32 -31.48
C LYS A 333 -0.78 -8.76 -30.94
N GLN A 334 -0.03 -9.68 -31.52
CA GLN A 334 -0.04 -11.10 -31.11
C GLN A 334 0.53 -11.31 -29.70
N GLN A 335 1.43 -10.43 -29.25
CA GLN A 335 2.10 -10.52 -27.94
C GLN A 335 1.43 -9.69 -26.84
N TYR A 336 0.35 -8.96 -27.15
CA TYR A 336 -0.31 -8.07 -26.17
C TYR A 336 -0.67 -8.79 -24.89
N GLN A 337 -1.28 -9.97 -24.96
CA GLN A 337 -1.70 -10.73 -23.78
C GLN A 337 -0.51 -11.13 -22.88
N TRP A 338 0.64 -11.43 -23.48
CA TRP A 338 1.84 -11.80 -22.74
C TRP A 338 2.38 -10.61 -21.93
N TYR A 339 2.48 -9.44 -22.58
CA TYR A 339 2.98 -8.22 -21.95
C TYR A 339 1.95 -7.51 -21.07
N GLU A 340 0.65 -7.71 -21.27
CA GLU A 340 -0.42 -7.18 -20.41
C GLU A 340 -0.31 -7.76 -18.99
N VAL A 341 -0.09 -9.07 -18.87
CA VAL A 341 0.08 -9.74 -17.57
C VAL A 341 1.31 -9.20 -16.82
N ILE A 342 2.41 -8.96 -17.55
CA ILE A 342 3.64 -8.41 -16.98
C ILE A 342 3.47 -6.93 -16.63
N SER A 343 2.78 -6.17 -17.47
CA SER A 343 2.47 -4.76 -17.22
C SER A 343 1.57 -4.59 -15.99
N ASN A 344 0.62 -5.50 -15.75
CA ASN A 344 -0.21 -5.45 -14.54
C ASN A 344 0.63 -5.68 -13.26
N THR A 345 1.79 -6.33 -13.39
CA THR A 345 2.75 -6.50 -12.29
C THR A 345 3.72 -5.29 -12.17
N ALA A 346 3.85 -4.48 -13.22
CA ALA A 346 4.71 -3.30 -13.32
C ALA A 346 3.86 -2.03 -13.51
N ARG A 347 3.40 -1.45 -12.38
CA ARG A 347 2.49 -0.30 -12.22
C ARG A 347 2.41 0.68 -13.42
N LEU A 348 1.17 1.06 -13.79
CA LEU A 348 0.84 1.81 -15.01
C LEU A 348 1.17 3.31 -14.96
N LEU A 349 1.44 3.89 -16.14
CA LEU A 349 1.81 5.30 -16.36
C LEU A 349 0.75 6.35 -16.00
N SER A 350 -0.52 5.96 -15.94
CA SER A 350 -1.66 6.84 -15.69
C SER A 350 -2.12 6.82 -14.24
N GLU A 351 -1.48 6.02 -13.39
CA GLU A 351 -1.80 5.93 -11.96
C GLU A 351 -0.87 6.84 -11.16
N VAL A 352 -1.45 7.87 -10.55
CA VAL A 352 -0.76 8.61 -9.48
C VAL A 352 -0.95 7.82 -8.20
N ALA A 353 0.11 7.20 -7.73
CA ALA A 353 0.11 6.41 -6.52
C ALA A 353 1.27 6.78 -5.61
N LEU A 354 1.13 6.51 -4.32
CA LEU A 354 2.20 6.71 -3.35
C LEU A 354 2.87 5.37 -2.99
N SER A 355 4.17 5.46 -2.75
CA SER A 355 5.02 4.50 -2.07
C SER A 355 5.33 5.10 -0.70
N VAL A 356 5.07 4.36 0.38
CA VAL A 356 5.44 4.76 1.74
C VAL A 356 6.43 3.76 2.29
N SER A 357 7.60 4.23 2.71
CA SER A 357 8.66 3.41 3.31
C SER A 357 8.98 3.92 4.72
N VAL A 358 8.87 3.04 5.70
CA VAL A 358 9.28 3.27 7.10
C VAL A 358 10.69 2.70 7.30
N GLU A 359 11.52 3.29 8.15
CA GLU A 359 12.83 2.71 8.51
C GLU A 359 12.69 1.25 8.99
N ASP A 360 13.50 0.33 8.43
CA ASP A 360 13.39 -1.14 8.61
C ASP A 360 13.28 -1.58 10.09
N LYS A 361 14.04 -0.93 10.98
CA LYS A 361 14.04 -1.23 12.43
C LYS A 361 12.71 -0.94 13.14
N ALA A 362 11.83 -0.16 12.51
CA ALA A 362 10.62 0.36 13.12
C ALA A 362 9.33 -0.14 12.43
N VAL A 363 9.42 -0.79 11.26
CA VAL A 363 8.27 -1.19 10.42
C VAL A 363 7.19 -1.96 11.19
N SER A 364 7.58 -2.88 12.09
CA SER A 364 6.62 -3.69 12.87
C SER A 364 5.83 -2.92 13.93
N ARG A 365 6.31 -1.74 14.34
CA ARG A 365 5.72 -0.91 15.41
C ARG A 365 4.79 0.17 14.88
N TYR A 366 4.84 0.48 13.58
CA TYR A 366 3.93 1.46 12.96
C TYR A 366 2.96 0.77 12.02
N TRP A 367 1.80 1.38 11.85
CA TRP A 367 0.94 1.08 10.72
C TRP A 367 0.68 2.37 9.94
N VAL A 368 0.48 2.21 8.63
CA VAL A 368 0.24 3.31 7.72
C VAL A 368 -0.98 3.00 6.88
N SER A 369 -1.90 3.95 6.78
CA SER A 369 -3.02 3.92 5.86
C SER A 369 -2.94 5.10 4.90
N VAL A 370 -3.21 4.85 3.62
CA VAL A 370 -3.15 5.85 2.55
C VAL A 370 -4.48 5.85 1.82
N SER A 371 -5.15 7.00 1.83
CA SER A 371 -6.45 7.20 1.18
C SER A 371 -6.33 8.29 0.11
N PRO A 372 -6.43 7.95 -1.18
CA PRO A 372 -6.39 8.93 -2.26
C PRO A 372 -7.71 9.73 -2.33
N LEU A 373 -7.58 11.00 -2.72
CA LEU A 373 -8.63 11.95 -3.01
C LEU A 373 -8.41 12.45 -4.45
N CYS A 374 -9.06 11.78 -5.40
CA CYS A 374 -8.85 12.02 -6.82
C CYS A 374 -9.64 13.26 -7.31
N PRO A 375 -9.20 13.91 -8.40
CA PRO A 375 -9.84 15.15 -8.91
C PRO A 375 -11.31 14.99 -9.32
N ASP A 376 -11.73 13.78 -9.69
CA ASP A 376 -13.10 13.42 -10.03
C ASP A 376 -14.01 13.22 -8.80
N GLY A 377 -13.46 13.38 -7.59
CA GLY A 377 -14.14 13.15 -6.33
C GLY A 377 -14.24 11.67 -5.95
N SER A 378 -13.62 10.77 -6.73
CA SER A 378 -13.53 9.37 -6.34
C SER A 378 -12.53 9.22 -5.19
N THR A 379 -12.98 8.56 -4.13
CA THR A 379 -12.12 7.94 -3.11
C THR A 379 -12.03 6.47 -3.48
N ALA A 380 -11.37 6.16 -4.59
CA ALA A 380 -11.47 4.83 -5.16
C ALA A 380 -10.62 3.83 -4.37
N LYS A 381 -11.19 2.61 -4.26
CA LYS A 381 -10.79 1.40 -3.53
C LYS A 381 -9.34 0.90 -3.72
N ASP A 382 -8.55 1.56 -4.56
CA ASP A 382 -7.16 1.23 -4.84
C ASP A 382 -6.33 2.45 -4.44
N GLN A 383 -5.16 2.26 -3.82
CA GLN A 383 -4.31 3.31 -3.22
C GLN A 383 -3.69 4.29 -4.26
N SER A 384 -4.39 4.59 -5.36
CA SER A 384 -3.96 5.32 -6.54
C SER A 384 -5.13 6.01 -7.25
N CYS A 385 -4.85 7.11 -7.95
CA CYS A 385 -5.79 7.79 -8.84
C CYS A 385 -5.41 7.56 -10.31
N SER A 386 -6.36 7.09 -11.13
CA SER A 386 -6.18 6.90 -12.58
C SER A 386 -6.77 8.06 -13.39
N GLY A 387 -6.30 8.27 -14.62
CA GLY A 387 -6.88 9.24 -15.56
C GLY A 387 -6.61 10.72 -15.24
N VAL A 388 -5.65 11.01 -14.35
CA VAL A 388 -5.28 12.37 -13.92
C VAL A 388 -4.68 13.15 -15.09
N GLN A 389 -5.23 14.33 -15.37
CA GLN A 389 -4.76 15.22 -16.43
C GLN A 389 -3.58 16.10 -15.95
N PRO A 390 -2.74 16.61 -16.87
CA PRO A 390 -1.73 17.62 -16.52
C PRO A 390 -2.34 18.82 -15.79
N ASP A 391 -1.59 19.41 -14.86
CA ASP A 391 -1.99 20.53 -13.98
C ASP A 391 -3.06 20.20 -12.92
N GLN A 392 -3.65 19.00 -12.93
CA GLN A 392 -4.47 18.52 -11.83
C GLN A 392 -3.63 18.13 -10.61
N THR A 393 -4.23 18.29 -9.44
CA THR A 393 -3.62 17.93 -8.15
C THR A 393 -4.40 16.78 -7.53
N VAL A 394 -3.69 15.73 -7.16
CA VAL A 394 -4.21 14.61 -6.38
C VAL A 394 -3.83 14.83 -4.93
N TYR A 395 -4.77 14.60 -4.01
CA TYR A 395 -4.48 14.66 -2.58
C TYR A 395 -4.46 13.25 -2.01
N PHE A 396 -3.56 13.00 -1.07
CA PHE A 396 -3.48 11.74 -0.35
C PHE A 396 -3.59 12.03 1.13
N ASN A 397 -4.62 11.48 1.78
CA ASN A 397 -4.72 11.49 3.22
C ASN A 397 -3.93 10.30 3.76
N ILE A 398 -2.87 10.59 4.53
CA ILE A 398 -1.97 9.60 5.10
C ILE A 398 -2.19 9.59 6.60
N THR A 399 -2.54 8.42 7.13
CA THR A 399 -2.66 8.19 8.58
C THR A 399 -1.53 7.28 9.02
N ILE A 400 -0.79 7.71 10.04
CA ILE A 400 0.27 6.92 10.67
C ILE A 400 -0.08 6.73 12.14
N GLY A 401 -0.07 5.48 12.59
CA GLY A 401 -0.28 5.14 14.00
C GLY A 401 0.88 4.34 14.58
N LEU A 402 1.13 4.54 15.88
CA LEU A 402 2.16 3.83 16.65
C LEU A 402 1.51 2.72 17.47
N ARG A 403 1.87 1.45 17.22
CA ARG A 403 1.36 0.28 17.96
C ARG A 403 2.06 0.12 19.30
N SER A 404 3.39 0.15 19.30
CA SER A 404 4.21 -0.13 20.48
C SER A 404 5.52 0.64 20.47
N CYS A 405 6.10 0.80 21.65
CA CYS A 405 7.41 1.40 21.84
C CYS A 405 8.55 0.41 21.58
N PRO A 406 9.79 0.89 21.41
CA PRO A 406 10.97 0.02 21.42
C PRO A 406 11.10 -0.75 22.74
N ASP A 407 11.79 -1.89 22.73
CA ASP A 407 11.93 -2.77 23.89
C ASP A 407 12.61 -2.10 25.11
N ASN A 408 13.46 -1.10 24.86
CA ASN A 408 14.08 -0.31 25.92
C ASN A 408 13.13 0.73 26.55
N GLY A 409 11.94 0.94 25.98
CA GLY A 409 10.94 1.90 26.47
C GLY A 409 11.32 3.37 26.31
N GLU A 410 12.41 3.68 25.61
CA GLU A 410 12.91 5.03 25.41
C GLU A 410 12.21 5.73 24.23
N ASP A 411 12.27 7.06 24.24
CA ASP A 411 11.80 7.87 23.11
C ASP A 411 12.72 7.67 21.91
N GLU A 412 12.15 7.62 20.71
CA GLU A 412 12.90 7.39 19.47
C GLU A 412 12.37 8.24 18.31
N ASP A 413 13.29 8.77 17.52
CA ASP A 413 12.97 9.47 16.27
C ASP A 413 13.06 8.49 15.09
N VAL A 414 11.97 8.40 14.31
CA VAL A 414 11.85 7.52 13.16
C VAL A 414 11.50 8.33 11.93
N GLN A 415 12.13 8.06 10.79
CA GLN A 415 11.75 8.68 9.52
C GLN A 415 10.85 7.77 8.69
N VAL A 416 9.81 8.38 8.12
CA VAL A 416 8.94 7.78 7.12
C VAL A 416 9.03 8.62 5.85
N MET A 417 9.29 7.95 4.74
CA MET A 417 9.42 8.59 3.43
C MET A 417 8.21 8.26 2.58
N VAL A 418 7.52 9.29 2.11
CA VAL A 418 6.38 9.19 1.19
C VAL A 418 6.83 9.67 -0.17
N ARG A 419 6.73 8.81 -1.19
CA ARG A 419 7.18 9.07 -2.56
C ARG A 419 6.05 8.79 -3.54
N PRO A 420 5.67 9.72 -4.41
CA PRO A 420 4.85 9.38 -5.55
C PRO A 420 5.66 8.48 -6.50
N VAL A 421 5.05 7.39 -6.94
CA VAL A 421 5.70 6.42 -7.84
C VAL A 421 6.16 7.15 -9.08
N GLY A 422 7.42 6.97 -9.48
CA GLY A 422 7.98 7.57 -10.70
C GLY A 422 8.29 9.06 -10.63
N TYR A 423 8.23 9.65 -9.43
CA TYR A 423 8.73 10.97 -9.11
C TYR A 423 9.92 10.83 -8.16
N ASN A 424 10.94 11.67 -8.31
CA ASN A 424 12.08 11.71 -7.36
C ASN A 424 11.79 12.60 -6.14
N GLU A 425 10.77 13.43 -6.23
CA GLU A 425 10.32 14.25 -5.13
C GLU A 425 9.61 13.43 -4.06
N SER A 426 9.84 13.76 -2.78
CA SER A 426 9.30 13.01 -1.65
C SER A 426 8.95 13.92 -0.48
N THR A 427 8.02 13.46 0.35
CA THR A 427 7.72 14.04 1.66
C THR A 427 8.46 13.22 2.72
N VAL A 428 9.28 13.91 3.51
CA VAL A 428 9.98 13.34 4.67
C VAL A 428 9.12 13.60 5.90
N ILE A 429 8.73 12.53 6.60
CA ILE A 429 7.98 12.61 7.85
C ILE A 429 8.91 12.18 8.98
N ARG A 430 9.17 13.09 9.93
CA ARG A 430 9.94 12.81 11.14
C ARG A 430 8.97 12.53 12.28
N ILE A 431 9.00 11.32 12.80
CA ILE A 431 8.14 10.86 13.88
C ILE A 431 8.94 10.87 15.18
N HIS A 432 8.56 11.73 16.11
CA HIS A 432 9.03 11.73 17.49
C HIS A 432 8.15 10.79 18.32
N SER A 433 8.69 9.64 18.68
CA SER A 433 7.97 8.61 19.43
C SER A 433 8.15 8.86 20.92
N LYS A 434 7.09 9.33 21.57
CA LYS A 434 7.10 9.55 23.02
C LYS A 434 6.63 8.29 23.74
N CYS A 435 7.59 7.58 24.30
CA CYS A 435 7.39 6.34 25.04
C CYS A 435 7.51 6.54 26.54
N SER A 436 8.39 7.45 26.96
CA SER A 436 8.60 7.84 28.35
C SER A 436 7.56 8.86 28.82
N CYS A 437 7.21 8.83 30.11
CA CYS A 437 6.37 9.85 30.74
C CYS A 437 7.24 11.00 31.25
N SER A 438 6.79 12.25 31.03
CA SER A 438 7.50 13.46 31.44
C SER A 438 7.05 13.94 32.83
N CYS A 439 7.14 13.09 33.85
CA CYS A 439 6.58 13.39 35.18
C CYS A 439 7.53 14.24 36.06
N GLY A 440 7.14 15.47 36.42
CA GLY A 440 7.80 16.30 37.44
C GLY A 440 9.28 16.67 37.19
N PRO A 441 9.87 17.55 38.03
CA PRO A 441 11.25 18.02 37.90
C PRO A 441 12.32 16.92 38.08
N GLU A 442 11.94 15.75 38.64
CA GLU A 442 12.84 14.59 38.86
C GLU A 442 12.48 13.34 38.01
N LYS A 443 11.60 13.43 37.00
CA LYS A 443 11.10 12.27 36.22
C LYS A 443 10.36 11.19 37.03
N ARG A 444 9.84 11.52 38.22
CA ARG A 444 9.11 10.56 39.08
C ARG A 444 7.62 10.59 38.77
N CYS A 445 7.06 9.43 38.40
CA CYS A 445 5.64 9.26 38.09
C CYS A 445 4.84 8.55 39.20
N HIS A 446 5.50 8.14 40.29
CA HIS A 446 4.90 7.47 41.43
C HIS A 446 5.74 7.68 42.71
N ASP A 447 5.08 7.69 43.87
CA ASP A 447 5.74 7.52 45.17
C ASP A 447 6.12 6.05 45.37
N ASP A 448 7.42 5.79 45.53
CA ASP A 448 7.96 4.46 45.80
C ASP A 448 7.59 4.05 47.24
N SER A 449 6.34 3.61 47.45
CA SER A 449 5.96 2.85 48.65
C SER A 449 6.00 1.36 48.31
N GLN A 450 7.20 0.81 48.47
CA GLN A 450 7.44 -0.61 48.57
C GLN A 450 6.49 -1.21 49.63
N SER A 451 5.52 -2.03 49.22
CA SER A 451 4.68 -2.78 50.16
C SER A 451 4.78 -4.28 49.92
N GLN A 452 5.72 -4.90 50.65
CA GLN A 452 5.48 -6.25 51.17
C GLN A 452 4.53 -6.08 52.37
N CYS A 453 3.50 -6.94 52.41
CA CYS A 453 2.26 -6.78 53.18
C CYS A 453 2.44 -6.20 54.60
N ALA A 454 1.72 -5.10 54.88
CA ALA A 454 1.74 -4.42 56.18
C ALA A 454 1.01 -5.26 57.24
N GLY A 455 1.77 -6.02 58.04
CA GLY A 455 1.35 -6.53 59.33
C GLY A 455 1.64 -5.50 60.41
N THR A 456 0.59 -4.98 61.05
CA THR A 456 0.65 -4.21 62.29
C THR A 456 1.34 -5.02 63.39
N GLN A 457 2.52 -4.60 63.83
CA GLN A 457 3.06 -4.96 65.14
C GLN A 457 2.82 -3.78 66.08
N ASP A 458 1.69 -3.81 66.78
CA ASP A 458 1.56 -3.07 68.03
C ASP A 458 2.30 -3.85 69.12
N GLY A 459 3.35 -3.24 69.66
CA GLY A 459 4.05 -3.76 70.83
C GLY A 459 3.31 -3.40 72.11
N ALA A 460 3.11 -4.38 73.00
CA ALA A 460 2.85 -4.11 74.42
C ALA A 460 3.31 -5.25 75.34
N SER A 461 3.94 -4.81 76.41
CA SER A 461 4.63 -5.47 77.53
C SER A 461 3.79 -6.41 78.40
N GLN A 462 4.48 -7.40 79.00
CA GLN A 462 4.30 -8.03 80.32
C GLN A 462 2.89 -8.19 80.95
N GLY A 463 2.51 -9.44 81.29
CA GLY A 463 1.50 -9.71 82.33
C GLY A 463 1.04 -11.18 82.48
N GLN A 464 1.56 -11.86 83.52
CA GLN A 464 1.01 -12.94 84.38
C GLN A 464 -0.15 -13.90 83.95
N LYS A 465 0.11 -15.22 84.14
CA LYS A 465 -0.76 -16.40 84.47
C LYS A 465 -2.19 -16.15 85.08
N PRO A 466 -3.06 -17.19 85.25
CA PRO A 466 -3.56 -18.25 84.36
C PRO A 466 -5.13 -18.44 84.45
N ASP A 467 -5.66 -19.45 83.73
CA ASP A 467 -6.94 -20.18 83.97
C ASP A 467 -8.27 -19.69 83.32
N HIS A 468 -9.06 -20.72 82.97
CA HIS A 468 -10.44 -20.81 82.49
C HIS A 468 -10.72 -20.66 80.99
N GLY A 469 -11.27 -21.74 80.43
CA GLY A 469 -11.53 -21.91 79.01
C GLY A 469 -12.93 -21.54 78.56
N LEU A 470 -13.10 -21.53 77.24
CA LEU A 470 -14.17 -22.14 76.43
C LEU A 470 -13.97 -21.63 75.00
N THR A 471 -13.84 -22.60 74.08
CA THR A 471 -14.17 -22.56 72.65
C THR A 471 -14.15 -21.21 71.93
N ASP A 472 -13.22 -21.05 70.98
CA ASP A 472 -13.37 -20.13 69.86
C ASP A 472 -12.95 -20.80 68.56
N ASP A 473 -13.92 -21.46 67.92
CA ASP A 473 -13.92 -21.70 66.48
C ASP A 473 -14.21 -20.36 65.81
N SER A 474 -13.20 -19.70 65.24
CA SER A 474 -13.31 -18.72 64.12
C SER A 474 -11.95 -18.07 63.84
N ASN A 475 -11.00 -18.80 63.27
CA ASN A 475 -9.88 -18.16 62.60
C ASN A 475 -10.42 -17.58 61.29
N GLY A 476 -10.70 -16.27 61.28
CA GLY A 476 -11.25 -15.53 60.14
C GLY A 476 -10.35 -15.62 58.93
N ASP A 477 -10.66 -16.57 58.06
CA ASP A 477 -9.89 -16.94 56.88
C ASP A 477 -9.83 -15.77 55.90
N SER A 478 -8.63 -15.22 55.69
CA SER A 478 -8.39 -14.08 54.80
C SER A 478 -8.55 -14.46 53.32
N ASN A 479 -8.77 -15.74 53.02
CA ASN A 479 -8.81 -16.33 51.69
C ASN A 479 -10.15 -16.16 50.95
N TRP A 480 -11.24 -15.74 51.61
CA TRP A 480 -12.54 -15.61 50.94
C TRP A 480 -12.52 -14.58 49.78
N LYS A 481 -11.60 -13.60 49.83
CA LYS A 481 -11.48 -12.54 48.80
C LYS A 481 -10.89 -13.01 47.47
N CYS A 482 -10.36 -14.24 47.42
CA CYS A 482 -9.76 -14.84 46.22
C CYS A 482 -10.68 -15.86 45.54
N ARG A 483 -11.92 -16.00 45.99
CA ARG A 483 -12.93 -16.88 45.38
C ARG A 483 -13.92 -16.09 44.54
N ALA A 484 -14.24 -16.62 43.37
CA ALA A 484 -15.36 -16.15 42.59
C ALA A 484 -16.69 -16.58 43.23
N ASP A 485 -17.75 -15.80 43.08
CA ASP A 485 -19.07 -16.12 43.63
C ASP A 485 -19.58 -17.45 43.06
N GLY A 486 -19.84 -18.43 43.94
CA GLY A 486 -20.27 -19.78 43.56
C GLY A 486 -19.14 -20.77 43.24
N SER A 487 -17.87 -20.36 43.38
CA SER A 487 -16.70 -21.24 43.28
C SER A 487 -16.17 -21.62 44.66
N ASP A 488 -15.76 -22.87 44.85
CA ASP A 488 -15.06 -23.34 46.07
C ASP A 488 -13.53 -23.36 45.89
N VAL A 489 -13.03 -22.85 44.75
CA VAL A 489 -11.61 -22.89 44.40
C VAL A 489 -11.04 -21.47 44.39
N ASP A 490 -9.96 -21.25 45.15
CA ASP A 490 -9.21 -20.00 45.18
C ASP A 490 -8.51 -19.79 43.83
N CYS A 491 -8.60 -18.58 43.28
CA CYS A 491 -7.90 -18.16 42.06
C CYS A 491 -8.11 -19.13 40.88
N SER A 492 -9.32 -19.70 40.77
CA SER A 492 -9.72 -20.65 39.72
C SER A 492 -8.79 -21.87 39.60
N GLY A 493 -7.97 -22.15 40.62
CA GLY A 493 -6.95 -23.19 40.61
C GLY A 493 -5.77 -22.93 39.66
N ARG A 494 -5.62 -21.69 39.16
CA ARG A 494 -4.57 -21.28 38.19
C ARG A 494 -3.68 -20.17 38.76
N GLY A 495 -3.61 -20.09 40.08
CA GLY A 495 -2.88 -19.06 40.80
C GLY A 495 -2.87 -19.31 42.30
N VAL A 496 -2.11 -18.48 43.01
CA VAL A 496 -2.00 -18.52 44.48
C VAL A 496 -2.62 -17.26 45.05
N CYS A 497 -3.42 -17.40 46.11
CA CYS A 497 -3.96 -16.25 46.83
C CYS A 497 -2.91 -15.70 47.80
N GLU A 498 -2.39 -14.51 47.51
CA GLU A 498 -1.43 -13.80 48.36
C GLU A 498 -2.05 -12.49 48.85
N CYS A 499 -2.11 -12.32 50.17
CA CYS A 499 -2.66 -11.11 50.83
C CYS A 499 -4.07 -10.73 50.34
N GLY A 500 -4.93 -11.72 50.03
CA GLY A 500 -6.32 -11.51 49.59
C GLY A 500 -6.46 -11.12 48.12
N ARG A 501 -5.42 -11.33 47.30
CA ARG A 501 -5.42 -11.14 45.85
C ARG A 501 -4.83 -12.38 45.16
N CYS A 502 -5.35 -12.73 43.99
CA CYS A 502 -4.80 -13.81 43.18
C CYS A 502 -3.56 -13.39 42.39
N VAL A 503 -2.51 -14.20 42.49
CA VAL A 503 -1.30 -14.15 41.67
C VAL A 503 -1.36 -15.32 40.70
N CYS A 504 -1.53 -15.02 39.41
CA CYS A 504 -1.77 -16.03 38.39
C CYS A 504 -0.48 -16.71 37.90
N GLU A 505 -0.56 -18.01 37.64
CA GLU A 505 0.58 -18.78 37.13
C GLU A 505 0.92 -18.40 35.68
N GLN A 506 2.21 -18.23 35.41
CA GLN A 506 2.72 -18.07 34.06
C GLN A 506 3.16 -19.42 33.50
N ASN A 507 2.59 -19.80 32.36
CA ASN A 507 2.88 -21.06 31.70
C ASN A 507 3.55 -20.82 30.34
N ARG A 508 4.22 -21.84 29.80
CA ARG A 508 4.87 -21.76 28.47
C ARG A 508 3.88 -21.57 27.31
N LEU A 509 2.59 -21.77 27.56
CA LEU A 509 1.52 -21.67 26.57
C LEU A 509 0.96 -20.25 26.45
N GLY A 510 1.20 -19.38 27.43
CA GLY A 510 0.71 -18.01 27.46
C GLY A 510 0.43 -17.52 28.88
N THR A 511 -0.30 -16.41 28.99
CA THR A 511 -0.54 -15.69 30.24
C THR A 511 -1.92 -16.01 30.80
N VAL A 512 -1.97 -16.38 32.08
CA VAL A 512 -3.22 -16.44 32.85
C VAL A 512 -3.40 -15.13 33.61
N TYR A 513 -4.58 -14.54 33.53
CA TYR A 513 -4.90 -13.26 34.12
C TYR A 513 -6.38 -13.18 34.53
N GLY A 514 -6.80 -12.05 35.12
CA GLY A 514 -8.14 -11.89 35.70
C GLY A 514 -8.10 -11.79 37.22
N LYS A 515 -9.21 -11.35 37.82
CA LYS A 515 -9.28 -11.06 39.27
C LYS A 515 -9.05 -12.33 40.11
N TYR A 516 -9.47 -13.45 39.57
CA TYR A 516 -9.38 -14.79 40.14
C TYR A 516 -8.65 -15.75 39.19
N CYS A 517 -7.77 -15.25 38.30
CA CYS A 517 -7.04 -16.06 37.32
C CYS A 517 -7.92 -16.92 36.40
N GLU A 518 -9.09 -16.39 36.08
CA GLU A 518 -10.14 -17.04 35.31
C GLU A 518 -9.96 -16.93 33.79
N ILE A 519 -9.07 -16.06 33.32
CA ILE A 519 -8.88 -15.74 31.90
C ILE A 519 -7.49 -16.20 31.46
N ASP A 520 -7.39 -16.62 30.21
CA ASP A 520 -6.10 -16.79 29.54
C ASP A 520 -6.16 -16.33 28.09
N ASP A 521 -4.97 -16.16 27.52
CA ASP A 521 -4.74 -15.75 26.14
C ASP A 521 -4.47 -16.94 25.20
N PHE A 522 -4.75 -18.19 25.60
CA PHE A 522 -4.32 -19.38 24.85
C PHE A 522 -5.37 -20.48 24.59
N SER A 523 -6.58 -20.36 25.15
CA SER A 523 -7.66 -21.34 25.03
C SER A 523 -8.61 -21.10 23.84
N CYS A 524 -8.16 -20.40 22.79
CA CYS A 524 -8.95 -20.12 21.59
C CYS A 524 -8.75 -21.17 20.47
N PRO A 525 -9.62 -21.21 19.44
CA PRO A 525 -9.46 -22.08 18.27
C PRO A 525 -8.12 -21.89 17.53
N TYR A 526 -7.56 -23.00 17.02
CA TYR A 526 -6.34 -23.01 16.23
C TYR A 526 -6.64 -23.51 14.81
N GLU A 527 -6.19 -22.76 13.81
CA GLU A 527 -6.30 -23.14 12.40
C GLU A 527 -4.89 -23.20 11.79
N GLY A 528 -4.53 -24.33 11.19
CA GLY A 528 -3.16 -24.53 10.65
C GLY A 528 -2.04 -24.45 11.70
N GLY A 529 -2.36 -24.63 12.98
CA GLY A 529 -1.41 -24.48 14.10
C GLY A 529 -1.23 -23.05 14.61
N LEU A 530 -1.96 -22.07 14.06
CA LEU A 530 -1.96 -20.68 14.52
C LEU A 530 -3.25 -20.40 15.29
N MET A 531 -3.11 -19.84 16.49
CA MET A 531 -4.24 -19.40 17.32
C MET A 531 -4.99 -18.26 16.63
N CYS A 532 -6.32 -18.35 16.53
CA CYS A 532 -7.15 -17.39 15.80
C CYS A 532 -6.66 -17.14 14.36
N GLY A 533 -6.14 -18.17 13.70
CA GLY A 533 -5.57 -18.07 12.35
C GLY A 533 -4.36 -17.14 12.23
N GLY A 534 -3.79 -16.70 13.36
CA GLY A 534 -2.73 -15.69 13.42
C GLY A 534 -3.19 -14.26 13.14
N ARG A 535 -4.51 -14.01 13.13
CA ARG A 535 -5.15 -12.74 12.69
C ARG A 535 -6.25 -12.30 13.65
N GLY A 536 -6.08 -12.62 14.91
CA GLY A 536 -7.00 -12.27 15.97
C GLY A 536 -6.35 -12.43 17.34
N VAL A 537 -6.94 -11.78 18.33
CA VAL A 537 -6.50 -11.85 19.72
C VAL A 537 -7.46 -12.75 20.49
N CYS A 538 -6.92 -13.67 21.27
CA CYS A 538 -7.71 -14.52 22.13
C CYS A 538 -8.18 -13.76 23.37
N VAL A 539 -9.50 -13.64 23.54
CA VAL A 539 -10.12 -12.98 24.69
C VAL A 539 -11.22 -13.88 25.21
N LEU A 540 -11.12 -14.34 26.46
CA LEU A 540 -12.14 -15.19 27.11
C LEU A 540 -12.46 -16.49 26.34
N GLY A 541 -11.49 -17.06 25.62
CA GLY A 541 -11.68 -18.28 24.82
C GLY A 541 -12.33 -18.06 23.45
N GLU A 542 -12.59 -16.81 23.07
CA GLU A 542 -13.10 -16.43 21.76
C GLU A 542 -12.06 -15.60 20.98
N CYS A 543 -12.05 -15.77 19.66
CA CYS A 543 -11.16 -15.01 18.79
C CYS A 543 -11.79 -13.66 18.43
N VAL A 544 -11.18 -12.58 18.89
CA VAL A 544 -11.49 -11.23 18.42
C VAL A 544 -10.64 -10.95 17.19
N CYS A 545 -11.27 -10.95 16.02
CA CYS A 545 -10.58 -10.82 14.74
C CYS A 545 -10.04 -9.40 14.50
N GLU A 546 -8.91 -9.32 13.81
CA GLU A 546 -8.40 -8.07 13.25
C GLU A 546 -9.36 -7.50 12.19
N ASP A 547 -9.34 -6.18 12.01
CA ASP A 547 -10.14 -5.51 11.00
C ASP A 547 -9.90 -6.11 9.61
N GLY A 548 -11.00 -6.47 8.93
CA GLY A 548 -10.95 -7.16 7.65
C GLY A 548 -10.99 -8.69 7.73
N TRP A 549 -11.08 -9.27 8.94
CA TRP A 549 -11.24 -10.71 9.15
C TRP A 549 -12.48 -11.03 9.99
N THR A 550 -13.07 -12.21 9.77
CA THR A 550 -14.27 -12.68 10.46
C THR A 550 -14.28 -14.21 10.60
N GLY A 551 -15.31 -14.72 11.27
CA GLY A 551 -15.48 -16.13 11.62
C GLY A 551 -14.76 -16.52 12.91
N ASP A 552 -15.16 -17.66 13.47
CA ASP A 552 -14.76 -18.12 14.82
C ASP A 552 -13.24 -18.35 14.99
N SER A 553 -12.51 -18.46 13.87
CA SER A 553 -11.05 -18.62 13.84
C SER A 553 -10.33 -17.51 13.07
N CYS A 554 -11.03 -16.41 12.72
CA CYS A 554 -10.50 -15.25 12.01
C CYS A 554 -9.77 -15.54 10.69
N THR A 555 -10.21 -16.59 9.99
CA THR A 555 -9.63 -17.02 8.71
C THR A 555 -10.40 -16.55 7.49
N CYS A 556 -11.59 -15.96 7.70
CA CYS A 556 -12.43 -15.48 6.61
C CYS A 556 -12.19 -13.99 6.37
N HIS A 557 -11.73 -13.62 5.18
CA HIS A 557 -11.51 -12.22 4.82
C HIS A 557 -12.83 -11.52 4.48
N VAL A 558 -13.03 -10.30 5.00
CA VAL A 558 -14.26 -9.50 4.82
C VAL A 558 -14.26 -8.74 3.49
N SER A 559 -13.10 -8.48 2.90
CA SER A 559 -13.04 -7.77 1.62
C SER A 559 -13.57 -8.61 0.47
N THR A 560 -14.36 -7.98 -0.40
CA THR A 560 -14.84 -8.55 -1.66
C THR A 560 -13.88 -8.30 -2.83
N ALA A 561 -12.71 -7.71 -2.59
CA ALA A 561 -11.74 -7.37 -3.63
C ALA A 561 -11.31 -8.59 -4.47
N THR A 562 -11.03 -9.72 -3.82
CA THR A 562 -10.63 -10.97 -4.49
C THR A 562 -11.77 -11.64 -5.25
N CYS A 563 -13.00 -11.15 -5.13
CA CYS A 563 -14.19 -11.64 -5.81
C CYS A 563 -14.68 -10.68 -6.91
N GLN A 564 -14.00 -9.57 -7.18
CA GLN A 564 -14.38 -8.67 -8.27
C GLN A 564 -13.81 -9.16 -9.60
N SER A 565 -14.68 -9.33 -10.60
CA SER A 565 -14.26 -9.68 -11.95
C SER A 565 -13.77 -8.44 -12.71
N ALA A 566 -13.19 -8.64 -13.91
CA ALA A 566 -12.71 -7.56 -14.77
C ALA A 566 -13.79 -6.53 -15.18
N SER A 567 -15.08 -6.85 -15.02
CA SER A 567 -16.20 -5.90 -15.23
C SER A 567 -16.52 -5.05 -14.00
N GLY A 568 -15.78 -5.19 -12.90
CA GLY A 568 -15.99 -4.47 -11.64
C GLY A 568 -17.13 -5.02 -10.78
N LEU A 569 -17.78 -6.12 -11.20
CA LEU A 569 -18.87 -6.75 -10.46
C LEU A 569 -18.36 -7.88 -9.56
N VAL A 570 -18.85 -7.93 -8.32
CA VAL A 570 -18.57 -9.04 -7.40
C VAL A 570 -19.21 -10.32 -7.95
N CYS A 571 -18.38 -11.34 -8.19
CA CYS A 571 -18.77 -12.63 -8.77
C CYS A 571 -19.56 -12.46 -10.07
N SER A 572 -19.15 -11.50 -10.90
CA SER A 572 -19.81 -11.13 -12.17
C SER A 572 -21.31 -10.81 -12.03
N GLY A 573 -21.77 -10.46 -10.82
CA GLY A 573 -23.18 -10.25 -10.48
C GLY A 573 -24.02 -11.53 -10.44
N ARG A 574 -23.39 -12.70 -10.38
CA ARG A 574 -24.02 -14.03 -10.53
C ARG A 574 -23.71 -14.98 -9.37
N GLY A 575 -23.22 -14.43 -8.26
CA GLY A 575 -22.87 -15.18 -7.07
C GLY A 575 -22.58 -14.27 -5.88
N ARG A 576 -22.28 -14.90 -4.75
CA ARG A 576 -21.89 -14.22 -3.50
C ARG A 576 -20.42 -14.47 -3.22
N CYS A 577 -19.74 -13.47 -2.67
CA CYS A 577 -18.37 -13.61 -2.21
C CYS A 577 -18.36 -14.11 -0.78
N GLU A 578 -17.88 -15.33 -0.55
CA GLU A 578 -17.77 -15.95 0.76
C GLU A 578 -16.29 -16.23 1.04
N CYS A 579 -15.74 -15.58 2.07
CA CYS A 579 -14.32 -15.66 2.45
C CYS A 579 -13.33 -15.43 1.30
N GLY A 580 -13.62 -14.43 0.46
CA GLY A 580 -12.75 -14.07 -0.67
C GLY A 580 -12.85 -14.97 -1.89
N LYS A 581 -13.82 -15.91 -1.93
CA LYS A 581 -14.09 -16.77 -3.09
C LYS A 581 -15.55 -16.64 -3.54
N CYS A 582 -15.77 -16.67 -4.85
CA CYS A 582 -17.12 -16.62 -5.40
C CYS A 582 -17.85 -17.95 -5.30
N VAL A 583 -19.08 -17.90 -4.79
CA VAL A 583 -20.06 -18.98 -4.77
C VAL A 583 -21.18 -18.59 -5.73
N CYS A 584 -21.28 -19.29 -6.86
CA CYS A 584 -22.24 -18.97 -7.90
C CYS A 584 -23.66 -19.34 -7.48
N ASP A 585 -24.62 -18.44 -7.68
CA ASP A 585 -26.02 -18.67 -7.30
C ASP A 585 -26.70 -19.70 -8.21
N ASP A 586 -26.25 -19.80 -9.47
CA ASP A 586 -26.76 -20.76 -10.45
C ASP A 586 -25.64 -21.74 -10.88
N PRO A 587 -25.87 -23.06 -10.75
CA PRO A 587 -24.87 -24.10 -11.05
C PRO A 587 -24.47 -24.20 -12.52
N ARG A 588 -25.15 -23.50 -13.44
CA ARG A 588 -24.74 -23.38 -14.85
C ARG A 588 -23.57 -22.42 -15.06
N TYR A 589 -23.29 -21.58 -14.06
CA TYR A 589 -22.19 -20.63 -14.07
C TYR A 589 -21.01 -21.20 -13.27
N SER A 590 -19.82 -20.96 -13.77
CA SER A 590 -18.56 -21.47 -13.22
C SER A 590 -17.43 -20.49 -13.48
N GLY A 591 -16.23 -20.77 -12.96
CA GLY A 591 -15.10 -19.85 -12.99
C GLY A 591 -14.91 -19.14 -11.66
N ASP A 592 -13.75 -18.52 -11.49
CA ASP A 592 -13.32 -17.90 -10.23
C ASP A 592 -14.23 -16.74 -9.82
N PHE A 593 -14.97 -16.17 -10.79
CA PHE A 593 -15.92 -15.08 -10.61
C PHE A 593 -17.29 -15.38 -11.21
N CYS A 594 -17.67 -16.64 -11.40
CA CYS A 594 -18.96 -17.05 -11.98
C CYS A 594 -19.20 -16.52 -13.41
N GLU A 595 -18.13 -16.27 -14.16
CA GLU A 595 -18.15 -15.63 -15.48
C GLU A 595 -18.42 -16.60 -16.63
N ARG A 596 -18.18 -17.90 -16.43
CA ARG A 596 -18.28 -18.91 -17.49
C ARG A 596 -19.64 -19.58 -17.46
N CYS A 597 -20.40 -19.42 -18.55
CA CYS A 597 -21.60 -20.21 -18.81
C CYS A 597 -21.49 -20.88 -20.19
N PRO A 598 -20.94 -22.10 -20.26
CA PRO A 598 -20.83 -22.86 -21.51
C PRO A 598 -22.19 -23.11 -22.18
N ALA A 599 -23.26 -23.23 -21.39
CA ALA A 599 -24.62 -23.42 -21.88
C ALA A 599 -25.28 -22.12 -22.40
N CYS A 600 -24.67 -20.95 -22.18
CA CYS A 600 -25.18 -19.64 -22.62
C CYS A 600 -24.59 -19.19 -23.96
N GLN A 601 -23.82 -20.05 -24.64
CA GLN A 601 -23.01 -19.69 -25.80
C GLN A 601 -23.85 -19.65 -27.09
N SER A 602 -24.72 -18.65 -27.21
CA SER A 602 -25.19 -18.08 -28.48
C SER A 602 -25.18 -16.55 -28.40
N THR A 603 -24.07 -15.95 -28.86
CA THR A 603 -23.76 -14.53 -28.62
C THR A 603 -24.74 -13.55 -29.28
N CYS A 604 -25.43 -13.93 -30.35
CA CYS A 604 -26.44 -13.08 -31.03
C CYS A 604 -27.90 -13.35 -30.59
N GLN A 605 -28.16 -14.23 -29.61
CA GLN A 605 -29.52 -14.54 -29.13
C GLN A 605 -29.71 -14.25 -27.64
N SER A 606 -28.75 -13.57 -27.01
CA SER A 606 -28.92 -13.13 -25.64
C SER A 606 -29.95 -11.99 -25.60
N TYR A 607 -30.97 -12.18 -24.78
CA TYR A 607 -32.14 -11.28 -24.61
C TYR A 607 -31.74 -9.81 -24.39
N TRP A 608 -30.53 -9.57 -23.86
CA TRP A 608 -29.92 -8.28 -23.65
C TRP A 608 -29.60 -7.51 -24.94
N TYR A 609 -29.00 -8.14 -25.96
CA TYR A 609 -28.62 -7.43 -27.19
C TYR A 609 -29.84 -7.12 -28.07
N LEU A 610 -30.81 -8.04 -28.14
CA LEU A 610 -32.12 -7.81 -28.78
C LEU A 610 -32.85 -6.62 -28.14
N SER A 611 -32.76 -6.45 -26.81
CA SER A 611 -33.38 -5.30 -26.13
C SER A 611 -32.78 -3.94 -26.50
N CYS A 612 -31.48 -3.88 -26.81
CA CYS A 612 -30.84 -2.63 -27.28
C CYS A 612 -31.21 -2.31 -28.74
N VAL A 613 -31.35 -3.33 -29.60
CA VAL A 613 -31.83 -3.15 -30.99
C VAL A 613 -33.29 -2.68 -30.99
N ASP A 614 -34.17 -3.36 -30.24
CA ASP A 614 -35.57 -2.95 -30.07
C ASP A 614 -35.69 -1.52 -29.53
N CYS A 615 -34.83 -1.15 -28.56
CA CYS A 615 -34.84 0.19 -28.01
C CYS A 615 -34.54 1.28 -29.06
N HIS A 616 -33.54 1.04 -29.92
CA HIS A 616 -33.17 1.96 -31.00
C HIS A 616 -34.17 1.99 -32.16
N LEU A 617 -34.93 0.91 -32.38
CA LEU A 617 -35.97 0.83 -33.41
C LEU A 617 -37.36 1.29 -32.91
N SER A 618 -37.56 1.39 -31.59
CA SER A 618 -38.85 1.77 -31.02
C SER A 618 -39.19 3.25 -31.24
N HIS A 619 -40.25 3.51 -31.99
CA HIS A 619 -40.84 4.84 -32.11
C HIS A 619 -41.89 5.05 -31.02
N GLY A 620 -41.54 5.80 -29.96
CA GLY A 620 -42.51 6.17 -28.90
C GLY A 620 -42.01 6.16 -27.46
N LEU A 621 -40.69 6.09 -27.22
CA LEU A 621 -40.13 6.11 -25.86
C LEU A 621 -40.39 7.45 -25.15
N THR A 622 -40.64 7.39 -23.84
CA THR A 622 -40.67 8.60 -23.01
C THR A 622 -39.27 9.18 -22.84
N GLN A 623 -39.17 10.47 -22.52
CA GLN A 623 -37.87 11.18 -22.45
C GLN A 623 -36.88 10.59 -21.44
N LYS A 624 -37.38 9.92 -20.39
CA LYS A 624 -36.57 9.25 -19.38
C LYS A 624 -36.05 7.89 -19.87
N GLU A 625 -36.86 7.16 -20.64
CA GLU A 625 -36.50 5.87 -21.22
C GLU A 625 -35.52 6.04 -22.39
N ALA A 626 -35.70 7.06 -23.21
CA ALA A 626 -34.76 7.43 -24.28
C ALA A 626 -33.37 7.81 -23.71
N GLY A 627 -33.33 8.54 -22.60
CA GLY A 627 -32.08 8.89 -21.91
C GLY A 627 -31.36 7.67 -21.33
N HIS A 628 -32.10 6.73 -20.74
CA HIS A 628 -31.52 5.48 -20.24
C HIS A 628 -31.01 4.59 -21.39
N CYS A 629 -31.77 4.48 -22.48
CA CYS A 629 -31.38 3.74 -23.67
C CYS A 629 -30.08 4.26 -24.29
N ASN A 630 -29.99 5.59 -24.50
CA ASN A 630 -28.82 6.20 -25.14
C ASN A 630 -27.56 6.08 -24.28
N ASN A 631 -27.68 6.14 -22.95
CA ASN A 631 -26.52 5.97 -22.06
C ASN A 631 -26.03 4.52 -21.96
N THR A 632 -26.92 3.54 -22.15
CA THR A 632 -26.61 2.12 -21.90
C THR A 632 -26.31 1.34 -23.18
N CYS A 633 -26.95 1.70 -24.31
CA CYS A 633 -26.89 0.98 -25.58
C CYS A 633 -26.07 1.69 -26.69
N ALA A 634 -25.81 3.00 -26.60
CA ALA A 634 -25.07 3.73 -27.64
C ALA A 634 -23.64 3.22 -27.96
N PRO A 635 -22.84 2.66 -27.02
CA PRO A 635 -21.56 2.07 -27.37
C PRO A 635 -21.66 0.69 -28.04
N LEU A 636 -22.86 0.10 -28.12
CA LEU A 636 -23.09 -1.28 -28.56
C LEU A 636 -23.78 -1.41 -29.93
N VAL A 637 -24.38 -0.34 -30.45
CA VAL A 637 -25.15 -0.34 -31.71
C VAL A 637 -24.68 0.79 -32.62
N GLY A 638 -24.40 0.49 -33.90
CA GLY A 638 -24.02 1.47 -34.91
C GLY A 638 -24.87 1.33 -36.17
N TYR A 639 -25.25 2.46 -36.79
CA TYR A 639 -25.94 2.49 -38.07
C TYR A 639 -24.93 2.47 -39.22
N MET A 640 -25.17 1.66 -40.25
CA MET A 640 -24.35 1.60 -41.46
C MET A 640 -25.25 1.76 -42.68
N ASP A 641 -24.99 2.78 -43.51
CA ASP A 641 -25.84 3.13 -44.67
C ASP A 641 -25.45 2.39 -45.97
N ASP A 642 -24.33 1.66 -46.02
CA ASP A 642 -23.83 1.07 -47.28
C ASP A 642 -23.09 -0.26 -47.07
N VAL A 643 -23.63 -1.35 -47.65
CA VAL A 643 -22.99 -2.68 -47.65
C VAL A 643 -22.27 -2.86 -48.99
N SER A 644 -21.20 -2.11 -49.20
CA SER A 644 -20.37 -2.26 -50.39
C SER A 644 -18.87 -2.23 -50.05
N GLY A 645 -18.43 -3.25 -49.32
CA GLY A 645 -17.01 -3.55 -49.11
C GLY A 645 -16.81 -4.68 -48.11
N LYS A 646 -16.06 -5.73 -48.48
CA LYS A 646 -15.79 -6.91 -47.65
C LYS A 646 -15.31 -6.53 -46.24
N ILE A 647 -16.21 -6.61 -45.27
CA ILE A 647 -15.85 -6.58 -43.85
C ILE A 647 -15.28 -7.95 -43.50
N SER A 648 -14.02 -8.03 -43.09
CA SER A 648 -13.57 -9.20 -42.33
C SER A 648 -14.32 -9.17 -41.01
N LEU A 649 -15.35 -10.00 -40.88
CA LEU A 649 -16.10 -10.15 -39.63
C LEU A 649 -15.12 -10.53 -38.52
N ALA A 650 -14.78 -9.56 -37.68
CA ALA A 650 -14.24 -9.84 -36.35
C ALA A 650 -15.30 -10.65 -35.60
N SER A 651 -14.87 -11.65 -34.84
CA SER A 651 -15.74 -12.43 -33.97
C SER A 651 -16.53 -11.52 -33.03
N GLY A 652 -17.87 -11.50 -33.15
CA GLY A 652 -18.77 -10.80 -32.20
C GLY A 652 -19.70 -9.74 -32.77
N ILE A 653 -19.73 -9.49 -34.08
CA ILE A 653 -20.66 -8.51 -34.70
C ILE A 653 -21.85 -9.24 -35.33
N CYS A 654 -23.08 -8.85 -34.96
CA CYS A 654 -24.34 -9.33 -35.53
C CYS A 654 -25.02 -8.20 -36.32
N SER A 655 -25.67 -8.50 -37.44
CA SER A 655 -26.37 -7.50 -38.27
C SER A 655 -27.85 -7.85 -38.40
N GLU A 656 -28.73 -6.86 -38.23
CA GLU A 656 -30.18 -7.01 -38.36
C GLU A 656 -30.72 -6.01 -39.39
N PRO A 657 -31.44 -6.45 -40.44
CA PRO A 657 -31.97 -5.57 -41.47
C PRO A 657 -33.17 -4.77 -40.94
N THR A 658 -33.17 -3.46 -41.18
CA THR A 658 -34.33 -2.59 -40.96
C THR A 658 -35.18 -2.55 -42.23
N GLU A 659 -36.39 -3.13 -42.22
CA GLU A 659 -37.40 -2.90 -43.27
C GLU A 659 -38.27 -1.68 -42.98
#